data_AF-A0A849Q0G1-F1
#
_entry.id   AF-A0A849Q0G1-F1
#
_cell.length_a   1.000
_cell.length_b   1.000
_cell.length_c   1.000
_cell.angle_alpha   90.00
_cell.angle_beta   90.00
_cell.angle_gamma   90.00
#
_symmetry.space_group_name_H-M   'P 1'
#
loop_
_entity.id
_entity.type
_entity.pdbx_description
1 polymer ?
#
loop_
_entity_poly.entity_id
_entity_poly.type
_entity_poly.pdbx_seq_one_letter_code
_entity_poly.pdbx_strand_id
1 'polypeptide(L)'
;MSSNQDHQNDSLQRPSFNIHRLNRTFLQLRMGHRSANGRWPKMKWDSMRVRIHVVLVVGLFLGGAICGLLGTTVDAGFVTQETRVTNNKENQEQPAIHGFRIAWEDDRNDNWDIYIYNINTKKVRRITTNASDQRYPAIERDRIVFQDSRHSSPDIYMYNLSTSTLTRITTDSSWQLRPDIQGDIIVWYDYRNGYQNTDIYMYDLSTSQETRITTDGEHQRYPVIFGKTIVWTDERNDNKDIYMYDLNTGNETQITTNSSDQENPAIYKDRIVWQDTRNGNSDIYMYTISTDTMTQITTNTYAQRNPDIHEDTIVWEDERHGSRNIYCYDLSTGNETRVTTSRHYQERPVVDGERFVWQDARNAATKSDIWMGVLRPDRDDDGFEDAIDKFPDDPAAANDTDGDDSPDEWNTGKSAADSTSIPRLWLDGFPTDPAASLDSDGDGYPDEWNGGMTQNDSTSDPKLRLDDFPDDPAASLDSDGDTIPDEWNPNMSEANSTTGLILDAFPLDPAACLDSDGDGFPDRWNPGMSKEDSTSVPPLRTDDLPLDPAASTDTDGDGHPDEWNEGMSEANSTTGLHLDMWPDDVAASLDSDGDGFPDRWNPGKSAEDSTTVPKLVLDEVPLDPAASMDTDGDGYPDEWNPGMSAEDSTSDPPLV
;
A
#
# COMPACT_ATOMS: atom_id res chain seq x y z
N MET A 1 -53.98 24.03 20.61
CA MET A 1 -55.39 23.62 20.41
C MET A 1 -55.40 22.16 20.00
N SER A 2 -56.30 21.40 20.61
CA SER A 2 -56.55 19.96 20.56
C SER A 2 -56.54 19.30 19.16
N SER A 3 -56.02 18.07 19.04
CA SER A 3 -56.83 16.91 18.64
C SER A 3 -56.19 15.56 18.98
N ASN A 4 -56.97 14.74 19.67
CA ASN A 4 -56.76 13.36 20.10
C ASN A 4 -56.37 12.38 18.97
N GLN A 5 -55.67 11.30 19.34
CA GLN A 5 -56.30 9.98 19.34
C GLN A 5 -55.64 9.02 20.35
N ASP A 6 -56.49 8.45 21.19
CA ASP A 6 -56.25 7.33 22.10
C ASP A 6 -55.83 6.06 21.35
N HIS A 7 -54.99 5.22 21.97
CA HIS A 7 -55.36 3.84 22.29
C HIS A 7 -54.30 3.13 23.16
N GLN A 8 -54.71 2.86 24.40
CA GLN A 8 -54.49 1.67 25.25
C GLN A 8 -53.08 1.11 25.50
N ASN A 9 -52.74 1.14 26.79
CA ASN A 9 -51.90 0.19 27.52
C ASN A 9 -52.21 -1.27 27.16
N ASP A 10 -51.19 -2.08 26.95
CA ASP A 10 -51.04 -3.29 27.74
C ASP A 10 -49.58 -3.77 27.82
N SER A 11 -49.18 -4.08 29.04
CA SER A 11 -47.94 -4.71 29.43
C SER A 11 -47.79 -6.07 28.76
N LEU A 12 -46.69 -6.30 28.01
CA LEU A 12 -46.29 -7.64 27.61
C LEU A 12 -44.80 -7.92 27.85
N GLN A 13 -44.64 -9.05 28.51
CA GLN A 13 -43.49 -9.83 28.91
C GLN A 13 -42.27 -9.82 27.98
N ARG A 14 -41.11 -9.95 28.64
CA ARG A 14 -39.80 -10.30 28.09
C ARG A 14 -39.90 -11.53 27.16
N PRO A 15 -39.26 -11.53 25.98
CA PRO A 15 -39.13 -12.75 25.18
C PRO A 15 -38.03 -13.65 25.76
N SER A 16 -38.46 -14.82 26.22
CA SER A 16 -37.62 -15.99 26.49
C SER A 16 -37.18 -16.61 25.16
N PHE A 17 -35.89 -16.58 24.83
CA PHE A 17 -35.38 -17.34 23.69
C PHE A 17 -35.02 -18.77 24.09
N ASN A 18 -35.75 -19.71 23.49
CA ASN A 18 -35.53 -21.15 23.57
C ASN A 18 -34.31 -21.56 22.74
N ILE A 19 -33.29 -22.12 23.37
CA ILE A 19 -32.16 -22.78 22.70
C ILE A 19 -32.62 -24.17 22.21
N HIS A 20 -32.47 -24.41 20.92
CA HIS A 20 -32.65 -25.73 20.31
C HIS A 20 -31.53 -26.69 20.74
N ARG A 21 -31.93 -27.92 21.05
CA ARG A 21 -31.10 -29.06 21.43
C ARG A 21 -30.10 -29.42 20.31
N LEU A 22 -28.83 -29.55 20.67
CA LEU A 22 -27.87 -30.40 19.97
C LEU A 22 -27.49 -31.59 20.86
N ASN A 23 -27.61 -32.78 20.29
CA ASN A 23 -27.42 -34.08 20.93
C ASN A 23 -25.96 -34.26 21.38
N ARG A 24 -25.74 -34.49 22.68
CA ARG A 24 -24.49 -35.05 23.22
C ARG A 24 -24.59 -36.56 23.31
N THR A 25 -23.77 -37.26 22.53
CA THR A 25 -23.54 -38.70 22.68
C THR A 25 -22.57 -38.93 23.84
N PHE A 26 -23.05 -39.45 24.97
CA PHE A 26 -22.22 -39.92 26.09
C PHE A 26 -21.80 -41.37 25.83
N LEU A 27 -20.48 -41.64 25.77
CA LEU A 27 -19.95 -43.00 25.87
C LEU A 27 -19.91 -43.39 27.35
N GLN A 28 -20.82 -44.26 27.79
CA GLN A 28 -20.80 -44.86 29.13
C GLN A 28 -19.72 -45.94 29.22
N LEU A 29 -18.72 -45.75 30.08
CA LEU A 29 -17.91 -46.84 30.63
C LEU A 29 -18.61 -47.40 31.89
N ARG A 30 -19.13 -48.63 31.79
CA ARG A 30 -19.69 -49.39 32.92
C ARG A 30 -18.59 -49.69 33.94
N MET A 31 -18.77 -49.20 35.17
CA MET A 31 -18.07 -49.73 36.35
C MET A 31 -18.79 -50.99 36.86
N GLY A 32 -18.08 -52.12 36.91
CA GLY A 32 -18.49 -53.32 37.63
C GLY A 32 -17.95 -53.31 39.06
N HIS A 33 -18.82 -53.57 40.04
CA HIS A 33 -18.49 -53.63 41.47
C HIS A 33 -17.70 -54.90 41.88
N ARG A 34 -16.98 -54.73 42.99
CA ARG A 34 -15.96 -55.57 43.68
C ARG A 34 -16.32 -57.03 44.00
N SER A 35 -15.27 -57.83 44.20
CA SER A 35 -15.17 -58.73 45.38
C SER A 35 -13.72 -58.92 45.86
N ALA A 36 -13.62 -59.25 47.14
CA ALA A 36 -12.45 -59.25 48.01
C ALA A 36 -11.50 -60.43 47.77
N ASN A 37 -10.20 -60.13 47.70
CA ASN A 37 -9.07 -60.81 48.35
C ASN A 37 -7.77 -60.30 47.73
N GLY A 38 -6.87 -59.76 48.57
CA GLY A 38 -5.70 -59.00 48.13
C GLY A 38 -4.67 -59.82 47.34
N ARG A 39 -4.31 -59.31 46.15
CA ARG A 39 -2.97 -59.26 45.53
C ARG A 39 -3.09 -58.71 44.10
N TRP A 40 -2.29 -57.71 43.74
CA TRP A 40 -2.11 -57.25 42.36
C TRP A 40 -1.07 -58.13 41.63
N PRO A 41 -1.30 -58.59 40.38
CA PRO A 41 -0.25 -59.19 39.57
C PRO A 41 0.54 -58.13 38.77
N LYS A 42 1.87 -58.26 38.76
CA LYS A 42 2.79 -57.53 37.88
C LYS A 42 2.63 -58.02 36.42
N MET A 43 2.56 -57.12 35.45
CA MET A 43 2.79 -57.44 34.04
C MET A 43 3.81 -56.48 33.42
N LYS A 44 4.73 -57.09 32.66
CA LYS A 44 5.93 -56.52 32.04
C LYS A 44 5.56 -55.75 30.76
N TRP A 45 6.33 -54.71 30.47
CA TRP A 45 6.36 -54.00 29.19
C TRP A 45 7.46 -54.59 28.31
N ASP A 46 7.12 -55.06 27.11
CA ASP A 46 8.09 -55.32 26.05
C ASP A 46 7.81 -54.40 24.85
N SER A 47 8.82 -53.57 24.59
CA SER A 47 9.32 -52.98 23.33
C SER A 47 8.40 -52.83 22.11
N MET A 48 8.24 -51.58 21.67
CA MET A 48 8.27 -51.23 20.24
C MET A 48 9.01 -49.89 20.07
N ARG A 49 10.21 -49.94 19.48
CA ARG A 49 11.06 -48.78 19.17
C ARG A 49 10.83 -48.39 17.71
N VAL A 50 10.46 -47.14 17.45
CA VAL A 50 10.65 -46.51 16.13
C VAL A 50 11.81 -45.53 16.27
N ARG A 51 12.85 -45.73 15.48
CA ARG A 51 14.05 -44.87 15.40
C ARG A 51 13.82 -43.87 14.27
N ILE A 52 13.77 -42.57 14.58
CA ILE A 52 13.92 -41.51 13.58
C ILE A 52 15.41 -41.23 13.45
N HIS A 53 15.96 -41.45 12.26
CA HIS A 53 17.29 -40.95 11.89
C HIS A 53 17.11 -39.52 11.36
N VAL A 54 17.80 -38.57 11.99
CA VAL A 54 18.01 -37.24 11.44
C VAL A 54 19.14 -37.35 10.42
N VAL A 55 18.82 -37.14 9.14
CA VAL A 55 19.82 -36.92 8.09
C VAL A 55 19.79 -35.42 7.78
N LEU A 56 20.95 -34.79 7.95
CA LEU A 56 21.24 -33.42 7.55
C LEU A 56 21.23 -33.34 6.01
N VAL A 57 20.38 -32.49 5.43
CA VAL A 57 20.49 -32.06 4.02
C VAL A 57 20.41 -30.55 4.01
N VAL A 58 21.40 -29.95 3.34
CA VAL A 58 21.53 -28.52 3.07
C VAL A 58 20.78 -28.20 1.78
N GLY A 59 19.90 -27.19 1.83
CA GLY A 59 19.45 -26.36 0.69
C GLY A 59 18.45 -26.96 -0.30
N LEU A 60 17.19 -26.45 -0.28
CA LEU A 60 16.47 -25.88 -1.44
C LEU A 60 15.01 -25.57 -1.04
N PHE A 61 14.58 -24.33 -1.34
CA PHE A 61 13.20 -23.87 -1.31
C PHE A 61 12.30 -24.72 -2.20
N LEU A 62 11.11 -25.10 -1.71
CA LEU A 62 9.88 -25.30 -2.48
C LEU A 62 8.72 -25.62 -1.52
N GLY A 63 7.61 -24.89 -1.70
CA GLY A 63 6.44 -24.90 -0.85
C GLY A 63 5.61 -26.19 -0.84
N GLY A 64 4.58 -26.18 0.00
CA GLY A 64 3.57 -27.24 0.05
C GLY A 64 2.91 -27.33 1.42
N ALA A 65 1.78 -26.66 1.57
CA ALA A 65 0.88 -26.70 2.71
C ALA A 65 0.48 -28.13 3.11
N ILE A 66 0.38 -28.37 4.42
CA ILE A 66 -0.49 -29.41 4.98
C ILE A 66 -1.32 -28.75 6.07
N CYS A 67 -2.46 -28.19 5.68
CA CYS A 67 -3.50 -27.75 6.59
C CYS A 67 -4.42 -28.95 6.91
N GLY A 68 -4.29 -29.48 8.13
CA GLY A 68 -5.15 -30.55 8.64
C GLY A 68 -6.14 -29.99 9.65
N LEU A 69 -7.44 -30.05 9.29
CA LEU A 69 -8.58 -29.69 10.14
C LEU A 69 -8.45 -30.26 11.58
N LEU A 70 -8.24 -29.36 12.53
CA LEU A 70 -8.84 -29.43 13.86
C LEU A 70 -9.24 -28.00 14.20
N GLY A 71 -10.55 -27.74 14.23
CA GLY A 71 -11.10 -26.52 14.80
C GLY A 71 -10.83 -26.52 16.32
N THR A 72 -9.62 -26.10 16.69
CA THR A 72 -9.37 -25.46 17.96
C THR A 72 -9.67 -23.99 17.74
N THR A 73 -10.55 -23.41 18.54
CA THR A 73 -10.52 -21.97 18.76
C THR A 73 -9.08 -21.65 19.16
N VAL A 74 -8.30 -21.07 18.25
CA VAL A 74 -7.04 -20.47 18.62
C VAL A 74 -7.44 -19.36 19.57
N ASP A 75 -7.00 -19.46 20.82
CA ASP A 75 -7.10 -18.33 21.73
C ASP A 75 -6.49 -17.16 20.98
N ALA A 76 -7.27 -16.11 20.73
CA ALA A 76 -6.78 -14.82 20.21
C ALA A 76 -5.99 -14.11 21.32
N GLY A 77 -5.00 -14.82 21.85
CA GLY A 77 -4.13 -14.42 22.94
C GLY A 77 -2.74 -14.17 22.38
N PHE A 78 -2.06 -13.20 22.97
CA PHE A 78 -0.70 -12.83 22.61
C PHE A 78 0.22 -14.05 22.53
N VAL A 79 0.77 -14.33 21.35
CA VAL A 79 1.81 -15.34 21.16
C VAL A 79 3.15 -14.62 21.19
N THR A 80 3.95 -14.92 22.20
CA THR A 80 5.21 -14.19 22.40
C THR A 80 6.42 -14.89 21.81
N GLN A 81 7.11 -14.20 20.91
CA GLN A 81 8.45 -14.59 20.45
C GLN A 81 9.50 -13.92 21.36
N GLU A 82 10.16 -14.70 22.23
CA GLU A 82 11.16 -14.17 23.17
C GLU A 82 12.59 -14.19 22.58
N THR A 83 13.25 -13.02 22.56
CA THR A 83 14.62 -12.84 22.08
C THR A 83 15.53 -12.28 23.17
N ARG A 84 16.67 -12.93 23.40
CA ARG A 84 17.73 -12.41 24.29
C ARG A 84 18.47 -11.26 23.61
N VAL A 85 18.44 -10.07 24.21
CA VAL A 85 19.10 -8.86 23.66
C VAL A 85 20.57 -8.80 24.08
N THR A 86 20.88 -9.08 25.35
CA THR A 86 22.24 -9.01 25.90
C THR A 86 22.78 -10.38 26.25
N ASN A 87 24.08 -10.60 26.08
CA ASN A 87 24.74 -11.88 26.39
C ASN A 87 26.00 -11.73 27.25
N ASN A 88 26.16 -10.58 27.91
CA ASN A 88 27.29 -10.34 28.78
C ASN A 88 27.11 -11.09 30.11
N LYS A 89 28.22 -11.37 30.80
CA LYS A 89 28.23 -12.10 32.08
C LYS A 89 27.99 -11.21 33.29
N GLU A 90 28.03 -9.90 33.13
CA GLU A 90 27.74 -8.92 34.18
C GLU A 90 26.23 -8.58 34.17
N ASN A 91 25.73 -7.71 35.05
CA ASN A 91 24.32 -7.32 35.09
C ASN A 91 23.95 -6.36 33.96
N GLN A 92 22.72 -6.55 33.46
CA GLN A 92 22.03 -5.58 32.64
C GLN A 92 20.65 -5.32 33.22
N GLU A 93 20.36 -4.05 33.51
CA GLU A 93 19.16 -3.63 34.23
C GLU A 93 18.53 -2.38 33.57
N GLN A 94 17.36 -1.99 34.07
CA GLN A 94 16.56 -0.81 33.70
C GLN A 94 16.46 -0.60 32.18
N PRO A 95 15.84 -1.55 31.44
CA PRO A 95 15.65 -1.38 30.02
C PRO A 95 14.65 -0.25 29.74
N ALA A 96 14.87 0.44 28.64
CA ALA A 96 13.93 1.38 28.03
C ALA A 96 13.90 1.12 26.52
N ILE A 97 12.74 1.30 25.87
CA ILE A 97 12.56 1.05 24.45
C ILE A 97 11.83 2.23 23.79
N HIS A 98 12.24 2.58 22.57
CA HIS A 98 11.48 3.45 21.70
C HIS A 98 11.82 3.14 20.23
N GLY A 99 10.79 2.76 19.45
CA GLY A 99 10.91 2.23 18.12
C GLY A 99 11.85 1.01 18.07
N PHE A 100 12.85 1.09 17.20
CA PHE A 100 13.82 0.00 16.99
C PHE A 100 15.02 0.01 17.96
N ARG A 101 14.96 0.78 19.06
CA ARG A 101 16.10 1.02 19.95
C ARG A 101 15.79 0.63 21.39
N ILE A 102 16.69 -0.13 22.00
CA ILE A 102 16.61 -0.53 23.40
C ILE A 102 17.82 0.05 24.12
N ALA A 103 17.62 0.82 25.18
CA ALA A 103 18.67 1.30 26.07
C ALA A 103 18.62 0.56 27.42
N TRP A 104 19.76 0.37 28.08
CA TRP A 104 19.83 -0.24 29.42
C TRP A 104 21.08 0.22 30.17
N GLU A 105 21.12 -0.02 31.48
CA GLU A 105 22.33 0.14 32.29
C GLU A 105 23.09 -1.19 32.42
N ASP A 106 24.41 -1.15 32.29
CA ASP A 106 25.28 -2.32 32.19
C ASP A 106 26.50 -2.14 33.08
N ASP A 107 26.78 -3.08 33.99
CA ASP A 107 27.91 -2.99 34.94
C ASP A 107 29.17 -3.72 34.45
N ARG A 108 29.25 -4.04 33.13
CA ARG A 108 30.39 -4.81 32.57
C ARG A 108 31.76 -4.15 32.65
N ASN A 109 31.82 -2.90 33.10
CA ASN A 109 33.01 -2.08 33.12
C ASN A 109 33.43 -1.62 34.54
N ASP A 110 32.98 -2.33 35.57
CA ASP A 110 33.20 -2.01 36.99
C ASP A 110 32.52 -0.69 37.46
N ASN A 111 31.67 -0.13 36.59
CA ASN A 111 30.76 0.98 36.82
C ASN A 111 29.50 0.74 35.96
N TRP A 112 28.38 1.37 36.32
CA TRP A 112 27.18 1.33 35.46
C TRP A 112 27.35 2.28 34.27
N ASP A 113 27.22 1.75 33.06
CA ASP A 113 27.20 2.53 31.83
C ASP A 113 25.91 2.33 31.06
N ILE A 114 25.50 3.35 30.29
CA ILE A 114 24.37 3.22 29.39
C ILE A 114 24.83 2.55 28.09
N TYR A 115 24.11 1.51 27.68
CA TYR A 115 24.26 0.85 26.40
C TYR A 115 22.98 1.00 25.57
N ILE A 116 23.12 0.82 24.26
CA ILE A 116 22.01 0.76 23.33
C ILE A 116 22.14 -0.44 22.39
N TYR A 117 21.01 -1.00 22.00
CA TYR A 117 20.85 -2.03 20.98
C TYR A 117 19.92 -1.51 19.89
N ASN A 118 20.32 -1.69 18.64
CA ASN A 118 19.49 -1.43 17.49
C ASN A 118 18.93 -2.76 16.97
N ILE A 119 17.61 -2.91 17.03
CA ILE A 119 16.87 -4.14 16.69
C ILE A 119 17.13 -4.53 15.23
N ASN A 120 16.99 -3.57 14.30
CA ASN A 120 17.10 -3.81 12.87
C ASN A 120 18.51 -4.30 12.47
N THR A 121 19.55 -3.70 13.05
CA THR A 121 20.95 -4.03 12.72
C THR A 121 21.57 -5.10 13.63
N LYS A 122 20.88 -5.45 14.72
CA LYS A 122 21.34 -6.35 15.79
C LYS A 122 22.66 -5.90 16.44
N LYS A 123 22.96 -4.59 16.42
CA LYS A 123 24.22 -4.03 16.94
C LYS A 123 24.04 -3.42 18.32
N VAL A 124 24.96 -3.76 19.22
CA VAL A 124 25.12 -3.16 20.57
C VAL A 124 26.19 -2.06 20.52
N ARG A 125 25.94 -0.94 21.20
CA ARG A 125 26.89 0.18 21.35
C ARG A 125 26.87 0.73 22.78
N ARG A 126 28.05 0.99 23.35
CA ARG A 126 28.21 1.73 24.62
C ARG A 126 27.97 3.23 24.37
N ILE A 127 27.14 3.87 25.19
CA ILE A 127 26.80 5.31 25.10
C ILE A 127 27.71 6.13 26.00
N THR A 128 27.88 5.72 27.25
CA THR A 128 28.62 6.48 28.27
C THR A 128 29.94 5.80 28.59
N THR A 129 30.98 6.57 28.92
CA THR A 129 32.33 6.04 29.19
C THR A 129 32.98 6.66 30.43
N ASN A 130 32.22 7.41 31.22
CA ASN A 130 32.74 8.02 32.43
C ASN A 130 32.92 6.94 33.50
N ALA A 131 33.94 7.04 34.36
CA ALA A 131 34.24 6.04 35.38
C ALA A 131 33.24 6.00 36.56
N SER A 132 32.33 6.97 36.65
CA SER A 132 31.24 6.97 37.64
C SER A 132 30.04 6.21 37.11
N ASP A 133 29.00 6.02 37.92
CA ASP A 133 27.78 5.35 37.48
C ASP A 133 26.91 6.28 36.61
N GLN A 134 26.40 5.72 35.51
CA GLN A 134 25.29 6.26 34.72
C GLN A 134 24.12 5.28 34.75
N ARG A 135 22.95 5.75 35.18
CA ARG A 135 21.82 4.86 35.54
C ARG A 135 20.47 5.41 35.09
N TYR A 136 19.49 4.51 35.05
CA TYR A 136 18.08 4.78 34.74
C TYR A 136 17.89 5.56 33.42
N PRO A 137 18.20 4.92 32.28
CA PRO A 137 17.99 5.54 30.98
C PRO A 137 16.49 5.64 30.66
N ALA A 138 16.08 6.74 30.05
CA ALA A 138 14.85 6.85 29.26
C ALA A 138 15.22 7.25 27.83
N ILE A 139 14.45 6.82 26.84
CA ILE A 139 14.76 7.03 25.41
C ILE A 139 13.53 7.49 24.65
N GLU A 140 13.70 8.52 23.83
CA GLU A 140 12.71 8.92 22.85
C GLU A 140 13.42 9.28 21.54
N ARG A 141 13.01 8.65 20.44
CA ARG A 141 13.59 8.84 19.10
C ARG A 141 15.12 8.71 19.12
N ASP A 142 15.84 9.82 19.00
CA ASP A 142 17.29 9.89 18.96
C ASP A 142 17.95 10.44 20.23
N ARG A 143 17.21 10.58 21.33
CA ARG A 143 17.71 11.11 22.60
C ARG A 143 17.59 10.07 23.69
N ILE A 144 18.65 9.93 24.47
CA ILE A 144 18.66 9.14 25.72
C ILE A 144 18.95 10.09 26.86
N VAL A 145 18.09 10.11 27.87
CA VAL A 145 18.32 10.83 29.13
C VAL A 145 18.65 9.83 30.23
N PHE A 146 19.57 10.20 31.13
CA PHE A 146 20.02 9.30 32.20
C PHE A 146 20.62 10.11 33.36
N GLN A 147 20.72 9.48 34.53
CA GLN A 147 21.46 10.01 35.66
C GLN A 147 22.96 9.79 35.46
N ASP A 148 23.79 10.77 35.81
CA ASP A 148 25.25 10.64 35.77
C ASP A 148 25.91 11.15 37.06
N SER A 149 26.64 10.26 37.73
CA SER A 149 27.23 10.53 39.05
C SER A 149 28.66 11.11 39.00
N ARG A 150 29.14 11.57 37.83
CA ARG A 150 30.52 12.08 37.67
C ARG A 150 30.88 13.29 38.52
N HIS A 151 29.89 13.93 39.15
CA HIS A 151 30.06 15.09 40.01
C HIS A 151 29.73 14.82 41.48
N SER A 152 29.78 13.56 41.92
CA SER A 152 29.44 13.08 43.28
C SER A 152 27.96 13.14 43.64
N SER A 153 27.22 14.16 43.18
CA SER A 153 25.77 14.13 43.07
C SER A 153 25.38 13.69 41.65
N PRO A 154 24.32 12.87 41.49
CA PRO A 154 23.79 12.55 40.18
C PRO A 154 23.08 13.75 39.58
N ASP A 155 23.50 14.11 38.37
CA ASP A 155 22.84 15.08 37.50
C ASP A 155 22.12 14.36 36.36
N ILE A 156 21.17 15.03 35.71
CA ILE A 156 20.56 14.53 34.47
C ILE A 156 21.42 14.93 33.28
N TYR A 157 21.73 13.94 32.43
CA TYR A 157 22.41 14.11 31.16
C TYR A 157 21.52 13.63 30.02
N MET A 158 21.75 14.20 28.84
CA MET A 158 21.14 13.77 27.59
C MET A 158 22.24 13.44 26.58
N TYR A 159 22.13 12.29 25.92
CA TYR A 159 22.94 11.92 24.78
C TYR A 159 22.08 11.93 23.51
N ASN A 160 22.50 12.71 22.53
CA ASN A 160 21.87 12.70 21.20
C ASN A 160 22.61 11.70 20.29
N LEU A 161 21.87 10.69 19.81
CA LEU A 161 22.39 9.56 19.04
C LEU A 161 22.84 9.95 17.64
N SER A 162 22.15 10.87 16.98
CA SER A 162 22.44 11.28 15.60
C SER A 162 23.71 12.15 15.53
N THR A 163 23.90 13.04 16.50
CA THR A 163 25.07 13.94 16.58
C THR A 163 26.21 13.42 17.43
N SER A 164 25.99 12.32 18.19
CA SER A 164 26.93 11.83 19.20
C SER A 164 27.29 12.86 20.29
N THR A 165 26.38 13.79 20.57
CA THR A 165 26.60 14.88 21.54
C THR A 165 26.08 14.52 22.92
N LEU A 166 26.91 14.71 23.94
CA LEU A 166 26.53 14.59 25.35
C LEU A 166 26.31 15.98 25.95
N THR A 167 25.14 16.21 26.54
CA THR A 167 24.73 17.48 27.16
C THR A 167 24.37 17.25 28.62
N ARG A 168 24.87 18.08 29.54
CA ARG A 168 24.43 18.11 30.94
C ARG A 168 23.17 18.98 31.02
N ILE A 169 22.08 18.42 31.56
CA ILE A 169 20.79 19.10 31.67
C ILE A 169 20.69 19.86 32.99
N THR A 170 21.06 19.23 34.10
CA THR A 170 20.98 19.84 35.44
C THR A 170 22.36 20.17 35.99
N THR A 171 22.46 21.23 36.79
CA THR A 171 23.73 21.66 37.40
C THR A 171 23.63 21.95 38.90
N ASP A 172 22.49 21.65 39.52
CA ASP A 172 22.31 21.88 40.96
C ASP A 172 23.14 20.86 41.76
N SER A 173 23.66 21.28 42.92
CA SER A 173 24.51 20.44 43.77
C SER A 173 23.78 19.29 44.46
N SER A 174 22.45 19.32 44.50
CA SER A 174 21.63 18.24 45.03
C SER A 174 21.48 17.09 44.03
N TRP A 175 20.76 16.05 44.42
CA TRP A 175 20.54 14.87 43.57
C TRP A 175 19.36 15.10 42.63
N GLN A 176 19.55 14.85 41.34
CA GLN A 176 18.46 14.80 40.34
C GLN A 176 18.33 13.37 39.82
N LEU A 177 17.12 12.81 39.93
CA LEU A 177 16.92 11.37 39.76
C LEU A 177 15.70 11.01 38.89
N ARG A 178 15.76 9.81 38.27
CA ARG A 178 14.73 9.18 37.42
C ARG A 178 14.23 10.13 36.34
N PRO A 179 15.08 10.44 35.35
CA PRO A 179 14.63 11.27 34.24
C PRO A 179 13.66 10.49 33.36
N ASP A 180 12.71 11.20 32.77
CA ASP A 180 11.89 10.74 31.65
C ASP A 180 11.86 11.83 30.55
N ILE A 181 11.57 11.46 29.31
CA ILE A 181 11.63 12.37 28.16
C ILE A 181 10.47 12.14 27.17
N GLN A 182 9.81 13.24 26.78
CA GLN A 182 8.84 13.25 25.69
C GLN A 182 8.90 14.58 24.94
N GLY A 183 9.04 14.52 23.61
CA GLY A 183 9.29 15.69 22.80
C GLY A 183 10.46 16.48 23.36
N ASP A 184 10.32 17.79 23.47
CA ASP A 184 11.39 18.63 23.99
C ASP A 184 11.41 18.75 25.52
N ILE A 185 10.62 17.94 26.24
CA ILE A 185 10.51 18.04 27.68
C ILE A 185 11.19 16.86 28.36
N ILE A 186 12.07 17.17 29.31
CA ILE A 186 12.71 16.20 30.22
C ILE A 186 12.17 16.47 31.62
N VAL A 187 11.71 15.45 32.34
CA VAL A 187 11.23 15.56 33.74
C VAL A 187 12.07 14.73 34.68
N TRP A 188 12.24 15.15 35.94
CA TRP A 188 12.94 14.40 36.99
C TRP A 188 12.44 14.83 38.38
N TYR A 189 12.79 14.07 39.42
CA TYR A 189 12.61 14.56 40.79
C TYR A 189 13.94 14.99 41.41
N ASP A 190 13.89 16.03 42.24
CA ASP A 190 15.05 16.82 42.64
C ASP A 190 15.09 17.03 44.15
N TYR A 191 16.27 16.84 44.75
CA TYR A 191 16.53 17.00 46.19
C TYR A 191 16.94 18.43 46.58
N ARG A 192 16.96 19.41 45.66
CA ARG A 192 17.43 20.77 45.94
C ARG A 192 16.64 21.52 47.02
N ASN A 193 15.40 21.09 47.30
CA ASN A 193 14.57 21.68 48.34
C ASN A 193 14.61 20.92 49.68
N GLY A 194 15.39 19.84 49.78
CA GLY A 194 15.70 19.14 51.02
C GLY A 194 15.62 17.61 50.92
N TYR A 195 16.30 16.90 51.83
CA TYR A 195 16.27 15.43 51.85
C TYR A 195 14.90 14.81 52.17
N GLN A 196 13.98 15.61 52.73
CA GLN A 196 12.61 15.22 53.07
C GLN A 196 11.57 15.92 52.16
N ASN A 197 12.03 16.65 51.14
CA ASN A 197 11.19 17.40 50.22
C ASN A 197 11.80 17.29 48.82
N THR A 198 11.30 16.33 48.06
CA THR A 198 11.70 16.16 46.65
C THR A 198 10.60 16.71 45.78
N ASP A 199 10.94 17.57 44.84
CA ASP A 199 9.97 18.12 43.89
C ASP A 199 10.21 17.61 42.49
N ILE A 200 9.15 17.65 41.68
CA ILE A 200 9.26 17.41 40.25
C ILE A 200 9.74 18.69 39.57
N TYR A 201 10.72 18.54 38.68
CA TYR A 201 11.21 19.58 37.80
C TYR A 201 11.10 19.11 36.34
N MET A 202 11.09 20.10 35.44
CA MET A 202 11.20 19.88 34.01
C MET A 202 12.26 20.77 33.39
N TYR A 203 12.79 20.33 32.26
CA TYR A 203 13.62 21.11 31.35
C TYR A 203 13.00 21.08 29.96
N ASP A 204 12.75 22.25 29.40
CA ASP A 204 12.30 22.41 28.03
C ASP A 204 13.51 22.69 27.13
N LEU A 205 13.86 21.71 26.29
CA LEU A 205 14.97 21.77 25.34
C LEU A 205 14.76 22.86 24.27
N SER A 206 13.50 23.18 23.93
CA SER A 206 13.18 24.17 22.90
C SER A 206 13.42 25.61 23.38
N THR A 207 13.21 25.85 24.67
CA THR A 207 13.38 27.16 25.30
C THR A 207 14.63 27.25 26.18
N SER A 208 15.32 26.12 26.41
CA SER A 208 16.41 25.98 27.37
C SER A 208 16.03 26.41 28.79
N GLN A 209 14.77 26.19 29.19
CA GLN A 209 14.23 26.63 30.46
C GLN A 209 14.01 25.48 31.43
N GLU A 210 14.57 25.62 32.63
CA GLU A 210 14.25 24.75 33.77
C GLU A 210 13.07 25.33 34.56
N THR A 211 12.10 24.49 34.92
CA THR A 211 10.89 24.88 35.67
C THR A 211 10.60 23.87 36.78
N ARG A 212 10.33 24.37 38.00
CA ARG A 212 9.81 23.55 39.11
C ARG A 212 8.31 23.32 38.90
N ILE A 213 7.86 22.07 38.96
CA ILE A 213 6.46 21.68 38.77
C ILE A 213 5.71 21.62 40.09
N THR A 214 6.26 20.95 41.10
CA THR A 214 5.60 20.80 42.41
C THR A 214 6.24 21.71 43.45
N THR A 215 5.46 22.16 44.43
CA THR A 215 5.96 23.02 45.52
C THR A 215 5.53 22.57 46.92
N ASP A 216 4.98 21.37 47.03
CA ASP A 216 4.46 20.85 48.30
C ASP A 216 5.61 20.51 49.28
N GLY A 217 5.27 20.34 50.56
CA GLY A 217 6.23 20.12 51.64
C GLY A 217 6.87 18.74 51.67
N GLU A 218 6.21 17.73 51.08
CA GLU A 218 6.57 16.31 51.17
C GLU A 218 7.26 15.79 49.90
N HIS A 219 7.38 14.46 49.75
CA HIS A 219 8.03 13.84 48.61
C HIS A 219 7.12 13.71 47.38
N GLN A 220 7.55 14.30 46.27
CA GLN A 220 7.08 13.98 44.91
C GLN A 220 8.18 13.25 44.15
N ARG A 221 7.87 12.07 43.60
CA ARG A 221 8.85 11.13 43.02
C ARG A 221 8.30 10.39 41.82
N TYR A 222 9.22 9.82 41.05
CA TYR A 222 8.94 8.98 39.87
C TYR A 222 8.05 9.68 38.83
N PRO A 223 8.47 10.88 38.35
CA PRO A 223 7.72 11.54 37.30
C PRO A 223 7.85 10.77 35.98
N VAL A 224 6.75 10.72 35.24
CA VAL A 224 6.66 10.25 33.86
C VAL A 224 5.89 11.28 33.03
N ILE A 225 6.14 11.33 31.72
CA ILE A 225 5.53 12.34 30.84
C ILE A 225 5.02 11.75 29.54
N PHE A 226 3.81 12.15 29.14
CA PHE A 226 3.30 11.94 27.78
C PHE A 226 2.61 13.19 27.27
N GLY A 227 2.94 13.59 26.04
CA GLY A 227 2.45 14.82 25.43
C GLY A 227 2.72 16.07 26.29
N LYS A 228 1.67 16.53 26.98
CA LYS A 228 1.70 17.71 27.87
C LYS A 228 1.28 17.38 29.30
N THR A 229 1.23 16.11 29.67
CA THR A 229 0.81 15.65 30.99
C THR A 229 1.99 15.02 31.70
N ILE A 230 2.30 15.54 32.90
CA ILE A 230 3.30 14.96 33.81
C ILE A 230 2.55 14.24 34.93
N VAL A 231 2.94 13.03 35.27
CA VAL A 231 2.32 12.22 36.35
C VAL A 231 3.40 11.77 37.33
N TRP A 232 3.11 11.76 38.64
CA TRP A 232 4.06 11.36 39.67
C TRP A 232 3.39 10.71 40.88
N THR A 233 4.20 10.09 41.73
CA THR A 233 3.81 9.65 43.08
C THR A 233 4.06 10.77 44.09
N ASP A 234 3.05 11.10 44.88
CA ASP A 234 3.03 12.18 45.85
C ASP A 234 2.77 11.66 47.27
N GLU A 235 3.58 12.06 48.24
CA GLU A 235 3.52 11.62 49.64
C GLU A 235 2.88 12.67 50.57
N ARG A 236 2.21 13.71 50.05
CA ARG A 236 1.67 14.84 50.84
C ARG A 236 0.51 14.51 51.79
N ASN A 237 -0.09 13.33 51.66
CA ASN A 237 -1.32 12.93 52.36
C ASN A 237 -1.12 11.82 53.40
N ASP A 238 0.09 11.64 53.93
CA ASP A 238 0.50 10.54 54.82
C ASP A 238 0.41 9.12 54.20
N ASN A 239 0.13 9.05 52.90
CA ASN A 239 0.21 7.88 52.03
C ASN A 239 0.78 8.29 50.67
N LYS A 240 1.04 7.32 49.79
CA LYS A 240 1.37 7.62 48.39
C LYS A 240 0.11 7.73 47.54
N ASP A 241 -0.02 8.83 46.82
CA ASP A 241 -1.09 9.08 45.86
C ASP A 241 -0.51 9.38 44.46
N ILE A 242 -1.32 9.23 43.42
CA ILE A 242 -0.97 9.64 42.05
C ILE A 242 -1.52 11.03 41.79
N TYR A 243 -0.66 11.90 41.27
CA TYR A 243 -1.02 13.26 40.85
C TYR A 243 -0.60 13.48 39.39
N MET A 244 -1.28 14.42 38.73
CA MET A 244 -0.92 14.89 37.40
C MET A 244 -0.82 16.42 37.33
N TYR A 245 -0.05 16.89 36.35
CA TYR A 245 0.07 18.30 35.97
C TYR A 245 -0.11 18.43 34.47
N ASP A 246 -1.04 19.28 34.05
CA ASP A 246 -1.26 19.62 32.65
C ASP A 246 -0.47 20.87 32.28
N LEU A 247 0.54 20.72 31.41
CA LEU A 247 1.40 21.80 30.95
C LEU A 247 0.67 22.85 30.09
N ASN A 248 -0.50 22.54 29.52
CA ASN A 248 -1.29 23.51 28.77
C ASN A 248 -2.05 24.46 29.69
N THR A 249 -2.63 23.92 30.77
CA THR A 249 -3.49 24.69 31.67
C THR A 249 -2.76 25.18 32.93
N GLY A 250 -1.64 24.56 33.27
CA GLY A 250 -0.92 24.78 34.52
C GLY A 250 -1.63 24.19 35.73
N ASN A 251 -2.56 23.26 35.53
CA ASN A 251 -3.37 22.69 36.60
C ASN A 251 -2.74 21.42 37.14
N GLU A 252 -2.60 21.38 38.47
CA GLU A 252 -2.28 20.19 39.24
C GLU A 252 -3.57 19.49 39.70
N THR A 253 -3.66 18.17 39.54
CA THR A 253 -4.84 17.37 39.90
C THR A 253 -4.43 16.10 40.62
N GLN A 254 -5.04 15.83 41.78
CA GLN A 254 -4.94 14.55 42.48
C GLN A 254 -5.80 13.50 41.77
N ILE A 255 -5.21 12.38 41.38
CA ILE A 255 -5.89 11.27 40.70
C ILE A 255 -6.46 10.26 41.70
N THR A 256 -5.69 9.93 42.74
CA THR A 256 -6.08 8.92 43.74
C THR A 256 -6.30 9.54 45.11
N THR A 257 -7.29 9.02 45.84
CA THR A 257 -7.68 9.51 47.18
C THR A 257 -7.86 8.38 48.19
N ASN A 258 -7.42 7.16 47.85
CA ASN A 258 -7.57 6.00 48.72
C ASN A 258 -6.45 6.02 49.77
N SER A 259 -6.76 5.67 51.02
CA SER A 259 -5.78 5.72 52.13
C SER A 259 -4.61 4.72 52.04
N SER A 260 -4.65 3.78 51.10
CA SER A 260 -3.54 2.87 50.80
C SER A 260 -2.51 3.54 49.88
N ASP A 261 -1.37 2.90 49.65
CA ASP A 261 -0.34 3.43 48.75
C ASP A 261 -0.70 3.17 47.27
N GLN A 262 -0.55 4.20 46.45
CA GLN A 262 -0.54 4.18 44.98
C GLN A 262 0.78 4.74 44.47
N GLU A 263 1.52 3.97 43.66
CA GLU A 263 2.85 4.37 43.22
C GLU A 263 3.20 3.84 41.82
N ASN A 264 4.39 4.19 41.32
CA ASN A 264 4.93 3.78 40.02
C ASN A 264 3.95 4.03 38.85
N PRO A 265 3.58 5.29 38.57
CA PRO A 265 2.71 5.61 37.46
C PRO A 265 3.42 5.42 36.11
N ALA A 266 2.64 5.08 35.09
CA ALA A 266 3.00 5.20 33.67
C ALA A 266 1.84 5.87 32.93
N ILE A 267 2.12 6.54 31.80
CA ILE A 267 1.12 7.29 31.04
C ILE A 267 1.32 7.12 29.53
N TYR A 268 0.21 6.89 28.83
CA TYR A 268 0.16 6.92 27.38
C TYR A 268 -1.14 7.58 26.91
N LYS A 269 -1.02 8.64 26.10
CA LYS A 269 -2.14 9.50 25.69
C LYS A 269 -2.95 9.98 26.90
N ASP A 270 -4.20 9.55 27.03
CA ASP A 270 -5.13 9.94 28.07
C ASP A 270 -5.30 8.87 29.17
N ARG A 271 -4.42 7.85 29.20
CA ARG A 271 -4.49 6.73 30.14
C ARG A 271 -3.29 6.73 31.08
N ILE A 272 -3.58 6.76 32.38
CA ILE A 272 -2.59 6.66 33.45
C ILE A 272 -2.78 5.30 34.12
N VAL A 273 -1.71 4.52 34.28
CA VAL A 273 -1.71 3.25 35.03
C VAL A 273 -0.79 3.34 36.23
N TRP A 274 -1.11 2.65 37.32
CA TRP A 274 -0.28 2.61 38.54
C TRP A 274 -0.48 1.30 39.30
N GLN A 275 0.42 1.01 40.24
CA GLN A 275 0.23 -0.07 41.21
C GLN A 275 -0.46 0.45 42.48
N ASP A 276 -1.40 -0.31 43.01
CA ASP A 276 -2.29 0.11 44.10
C ASP A 276 -2.42 -0.98 45.17
N THR A 277 -2.24 -0.62 46.44
CA THR A 277 -2.26 -1.57 47.56
C THR A 277 -3.59 -1.66 48.30
N ARG A 278 -4.66 -1.03 47.79
CA ARG A 278 -5.97 -0.94 48.46
C ARG A 278 -6.65 -2.27 48.76
N ASN A 279 -6.25 -3.35 48.08
CA ASN A 279 -6.83 -4.68 48.24
C ASN A 279 -5.97 -5.64 49.08
N GLY A 280 -4.91 -5.15 49.73
CA GLY A 280 -4.02 -5.93 50.60
C GLY A 280 -2.85 -6.61 49.87
N ASN A 281 -2.90 -6.64 48.54
CA ASN A 281 -1.80 -6.87 47.61
C ASN A 281 -1.69 -5.67 46.66
N SER A 282 -0.58 -5.56 45.92
CA SER A 282 -0.49 -4.61 44.80
C SER A 282 -1.31 -5.14 43.63
N ASP A 283 -2.23 -4.34 43.11
CA ASP A 283 -2.99 -4.56 41.88
C ASP A 283 -2.69 -3.41 40.90
N ILE A 284 -2.91 -3.60 39.59
CA ILE A 284 -2.80 -2.54 38.60
C ILE A 284 -4.16 -1.86 38.42
N TYR A 285 -4.15 -0.53 38.47
CA TYR A 285 -5.30 0.31 38.19
C TYR A 285 -4.99 1.26 37.04
N MET A 286 -6.05 1.74 36.39
CA MET A 286 -6.00 2.71 35.32
C MET A 286 -6.98 3.86 35.58
N TYR A 287 -6.61 5.05 35.13
CA TYR A 287 -7.46 6.23 35.06
C TYR A 287 -7.44 6.76 33.62
N THR A 288 -8.62 6.92 33.03
CA THR A 288 -8.81 7.54 31.72
C THR A 288 -9.22 9.00 31.92
N ILE A 289 -8.33 9.92 31.53
CA ILE A 289 -8.48 11.37 31.71
C ILE A 289 -9.70 11.89 30.95
N SER A 290 -9.90 11.44 29.72
CA SER A 290 -10.97 11.93 28.84
C SER A 290 -12.38 11.59 29.35
N THR A 291 -12.53 10.49 30.09
CA THR A 291 -13.82 10.01 30.60
C THR A 291 -13.95 10.11 32.12
N ASP A 292 -12.93 10.63 32.81
CA ASP A 292 -12.87 10.69 34.27
C ASP A 292 -13.21 9.34 34.94
N THR A 293 -12.64 8.25 34.40
CA THR A 293 -13.02 6.88 34.80
C THR A 293 -11.82 6.15 35.39
N MET A 294 -12.00 5.58 36.59
CA MET A 294 -11.02 4.70 37.23
C MET A 294 -11.45 3.24 37.11
N THR A 295 -10.53 2.39 36.65
CA THR A 295 -10.76 0.97 36.38
C THR A 295 -9.68 0.13 37.05
N GLN A 296 -10.07 -0.96 37.73
CA GLN A 296 -9.13 -1.97 38.20
C GLN A 296 -8.79 -2.91 37.03
N ILE A 297 -7.51 -3.05 36.71
CA ILE A 297 -7.04 -3.89 35.61
C ILE A 297 -6.81 -5.33 36.09
N THR A 298 -6.19 -5.51 37.26
CA THR A 298 -5.88 -6.85 37.80
C THR A 298 -6.63 -7.14 39.08
N THR A 299 -7.06 -8.39 39.27
CA THR A 299 -7.80 -8.83 40.46
C THR A 299 -7.20 -10.08 41.12
N ASN A 300 -5.98 -10.45 40.76
CA ASN A 300 -5.35 -11.67 41.24
C ASN A 300 -4.79 -11.45 42.65
N THR A 301 -4.90 -12.43 43.55
CA THR A 301 -4.55 -12.29 44.97
C THR A 301 -3.05 -12.13 45.27
N TYR A 302 -2.18 -12.30 44.27
CA TYR A 302 -0.73 -12.08 44.41
C TYR A 302 -0.36 -10.63 44.02
N ALA A 303 0.89 -10.21 44.20
CA ALA A 303 1.27 -8.85 43.84
C ALA A 303 1.42 -8.70 42.31
N GLN A 304 0.85 -7.61 41.77
CA GLN A 304 1.12 -7.05 40.45
C GLN A 304 1.80 -5.69 40.60
N ARG A 305 2.93 -5.47 39.93
CA ARG A 305 3.81 -4.32 40.18
C ARG A 305 4.42 -3.76 38.89
N ASN A 306 4.93 -2.54 38.98
CA ASN A 306 5.67 -1.85 37.92
C ASN A 306 4.96 -1.93 36.56
N PRO A 307 3.74 -1.36 36.45
CA PRO A 307 3.02 -1.35 35.19
C PRO A 307 3.69 -0.39 34.20
N ASP A 308 3.54 -0.68 32.92
CA ASP A 308 3.81 0.23 31.82
C ASP A 308 2.70 0.13 30.76
N ILE A 309 2.50 1.16 29.96
CA ILE A 309 1.41 1.25 28.99
C ILE A 309 1.86 1.87 27.67
N HIS A 310 1.48 1.25 26.56
CA HIS A 310 1.62 1.83 25.23
C HIS A 310 0.43 1.40 24.36
N GLU A 311 -0.23 2.36 23.72
CA GLU A 311 -1.50 2.17 23.02
C GLU A 311 -2.52 1.42 23.88
N ASP A 312 -3.05 0.30 23.41
CA ASP A 312 -4.03 -0.53 24.11
C ASP A 312 -3.38 -1.65 24.95
N THR A 313 -2.06 -1.67 25.09
CA THR A 313 -1.34 -2.70 25.84
C THR A 313 -0.84 -2.16 27.18
N ILE A 314 -1.18 -2.85 28.26
CA ILE A 314 -0.58 -2.66 29.59
C ILE A 314 0.27 -3.88 29.91
N VAL A 315 1.51 -3.70 30.37
CA VAL A 315 2.39 -4.78 30.84
C VAL A 315 2.74 -4.60 32.32
N TRP A 316 2.92 -5.69 33.08
CA TRP A 316 3.30 -5.62 34.51
C TRP A 316 4.05 -6.88 34.97
N GLU A 317 4.68 -6.76 36.14
CA GLU A 317 5.25 -7.89 36.90
C GLU A 317 4.18 -8.58 37.73
N ASP A 318 4.06 -9.91 37.63
CA ASP A 318 3.05 -10.70 38.33
C ASP A 318 3.67 -11.85 39.13
N GLU A 319 3.30 -11.97 40.40
CA GLU A 319 3.85 -12.97 41.33
C GLU A 319 2.99 -14.26 41.47
N ARG A 320 1.91 -14.43 40.69
CA ARG A 320 0.96 -15.56 40.86
C ARG A 320 1.53 -16.97 40.65
N HIS A 321 2.76 -17.07 40.13
CA HIS A 321 3.45 -18.34 39.88
C HIS A 321 4.72 -18.54 40.71
N GLY A 322 4.89 -17.78 41.80
CA GLY A 322 5.99 -17.96 42.75
C GLY A 322 7.33 -17.36 42.32
N SER A 323 7.41 -16.87 41.07
CA SER A 323 8.44 -15.97 40.54
C SER A 323 7.74 -14.80 39.85
N ARG A 324 8.40 -13.65 39.73
CA ARG A 324 7.88 -12.54 38.91
C ARG A 324 7.91 -12.95 37.45
N ASN A 325 6.75 -12.88 36.80
CA ASN A 325 6.57 -13.08 35.36
C ASN A 325 5.98 -11.81 34.75
N ILE A 326 6.15 -11.62 33.45
CA ILE A 326 5.52 -10.50 32.76
C ILE A 326 4.16 -10.95 32.25
N TYR A 327 3.16 -10.14 32.53
CA TYR A 327 1.81 -10.26 32.00
C TYR A 327 1.48 -9.04 31.18
N CYS A 328 0.51 -9.18 30.29
CA CYS A 328 -0.09 -8.08 29.57
C CYS A 328 -1.61 -8.11 29.66
N TYR A 329 -2.21 -6.94 29.45
CA TYR A 329 -3.63 -6.72 29.27
C TYR A 329 -3.85 -5.96 27.98
N ASP A 330 -4.72 -6.49 27.14
CA ASP A 330 -5.21 -5.82 25.95
C ASP A 330 -6.50 -5.08 26.27
N LEU A 331 -6.45 -3.75 26.24
CA LEU A 331 -7.61 -2.90 26.47
C LEU A 331 -8.67 -3.04 25.36
N SER A 332 -8.28 -3.44 24.15
CA SER A 332 -9.20 -3.59 23.01
C SER A 332 -10.03 -4.88 23.09
N THR A 333 -9.44 -5.96 23.61
CA THR A 333 -10.10 -7.28 23.72
C THR A 333 -10.53 -7.62 25.15
N GLY A 334 -9.95 -6.95 26.15
CA GLY A 334 -10.13 -7.25 27.57
C GLY A 334 -9.37 -8.49 28.05
N ASN A 335 -8.42 -8.97 27.25
CA ASN A 335 -7.70 -10.22 27.51
C ASN A 335 -6.44 -10.00 28.36
N GLU A 336 -6.33 -10.78 29.43
CA GLU A 336 -5.15 -10.86 30.29
C GLU A 336 -4.32 -12.11 29.93
N THR A 337 -3.06 -11.93 29.55
CA THR A 337 -2.19 -13.03 29.10
C THR A 337 -0.82 -12.98 29.77
N ARG A 338 -0.27 -14.15 30.09
CA ARG A 338 1.14 -14.28 30.49
C ARG A 338 2.03 -14.26 29.26
N VAL A 339 2.99 -13.34 29.19
CA VAL A 339 3.78 -13.11 27.97
C VAL A 339 5.23 -13.59 28.05
N THR A 340 5.60 -14.24 29.15
CA THR A 340 6.95 -14.76 29.35
C THR A 340 6.95 -16.16 29.96
N THR A 341 7.84 -17.02 29.51
CA THR A 341 7.81 -18.47 29.78
C THR A 341 8.78 -18.94 30.87
N SER A 342 9.81 -18.16 31.17
CA SER A 342 10.85 -18.54 32.14
C SER A 342 10.30 -18.67 33.57
N ARG A 343 10.97 -19.50 34.38
CA ARG A 343 10.69 -19.69 35.82
C ARG A 343 11.55 -18.82 36.73
N HIS A 344 12.46 -18.04 36.15
CA HIS A 344 13.32 -17.10 36.87
C HIS A 344 12.64 -15.74 36.97
N TYR A 345 13.15 -14.83 37.80
CA TYR A 345 12.62 -13.47 37.90
C TYR A 345 12.69 -12.76 36.54
N GLN A 346 11.55 -12.21 36.13
CA GLN A 346 11.39 -11.29 35.00
C GLN A 346 10.80 -9.99 35.55
N GLU A 347 11.49 -8.88 35.32
CA GLU A 347 11.25 -7.63 36.04
C GLU A 347 11.39 -6.41 35.12
N ARG A 348 10.78 -5.29 35.54
CA ARG A 348 10.81 -3.99 34.86
C ARG A 348 10.42 -4.09 33.38
N PRO A 349 9.20 -4.55 33.08
CA PRO A 349 8.72 -4.54 31.71
C PRO A 349 8.51 -3.09 31.24
N VAL A 350 8.89 -2.82 29.99
CA VAL A 350 8.60 -1.56 29.29
C VAL A 350 8.08 -1.92 27.90
N VAL A 351 7.00 -1.28 27.45
CA VAL A 351 6.29 -1.60 26.20
C VAL A 351 6.32 -0.42 25.23
N ASP A 352 6.52 -0.70 23.95
CA ASP A 352 6.49 0.27 22.85
C ASP A 352 6.03 -0.43 21.56
N GLY A 353 4.85 -0.02 21.09
CA GLY A 353 4.11 -0.74 20.05
C GLY A 353 3.81 -2.18 20.45
N GLU A 354 4.09 -3.13 19.57
CA GLU A 354 3.97 -4.57 19.85
C GLU A 354 5.16 -5.15 20.62
N ARG A 355 6.22 -4.37 20.82
CA ARG A 355 7.42 -4.86 21.49
C ARG A 355 7.37 -4.51 22.97
N PHE A 356 7.90 -5.41 23.77
CA PHE A 356 8.19 -5.13 25.16
C PHE A 356 9.56 -5.68 25.52
N VAL A 357 10.20 -5.04 26.49
CA VAL A 357 11.53 -5.40 26.98
C VAL A 357 11.49 -5.58 28.48
N TRP A 358 12.29 -6.51 29.00
CA TRP A 358 12.35 -6.79 30.43
C TRP A 358 13.74 -7.27 30.85
N GLN A 359 14.00 -7.21 32.15
CA GLN A 359 15.16 -7.79 32.80
C GLN A 359 14.89 -9.24 33.14
N ASP A 360 15.80 -10.14 32.83
CA ASP A 360 15.58 -11.57 32.99
C ASP A 360 16.77 -12.28 33.65
N ALA A 361 16.48 -12.99 34.74
CA ALA A 361 17.47 -13.74 35.52
C ALA A 361 17.66 -15.21 35.06
N ARG A 362 17.20 -15.60 33.86
CA ARG A 362 17.25 -17.01 33.42
C ARG A 362 18.64 -17.53 33.08
N ASN A 363 19.58 -16.67 32.71
CA ASN A 363 20.90 -17.11 32.23
C ASN A 363 22.01 -17.01 33.29
N ALA A 364 21.74 -16.39 34.45
CA ALA A 364 22.68 -16.31 35.55
C ALA A 364 21.94 -16.33 36.89
N ALA A 365 22.35 -17.23 37.80
CA ALA A 365 21.66 -17.45 39.08
C ALA A 365 21.56 -16.20 39.99
N THR A 366 22.32 -15.14 39.70
CA THR A 366 22.35 -13.88 40.46
C THR A 366 22.44 -12.63 39.58
N LYS A 367 22.30 -12.74 38.26
CA LYS A 367 22.47 -11.59 37.34
C LYS A 367 21.39 -11.59 36.25
N SER A 368 21.06 -10.41 35.76
CA SER A 368 20.03 -10.20 34.73
C SER A 368 20.62 -9.88 33.36
N ASP A 369 19.94 -10.35 32.32
CA ASP A 369 20.09 -9.88 30.94
C ASP A 369 18.88 -9.05 30.53
N ILE A 370 18.98 -8.29 29.44
CA ILE A 370 17.81 -7.72 28.77
C ILE A 370 17.27 -8.71 27.75
N TRP A 371 15.97 -8.90 27.78
CA TRP A 371 15.19 -9.65 26.81
C TRP A 371 14.14 -8.75 26.16
N MET A 372 13.69 -9.17 24.99
CA MET A 372 12.66 -8.52 24.21
C MET A 372 11.64 -9.57 23.77
N GLY A 373 10.39 -9.16 23.66
CA GLY A 373 9.29 -9.97 23.20
C GLY A 373 8.42 -9.17 22.25
N VAL A 374 7.74 -9.88 21.34
CA VAL A 374 6.73 -9.33 20.44
C VAL A 374 5.38 -9.90 20.86
N LEU A 375 4.39 -9.03 21.06
CA LEU A 375 3.07 -9.39 21.58
C LEU A 375 2.15 -9.95 20.49
N ARG A 376 2.17 -9.36 19.30
CA ARG A 376 1.42 -9.80 18.11
C ARG A 376 2.42 -9.93 16.96
N PRO A 377 3.07 -11.10 16.79
CA PRO A 377 4.09 -11.26 15.76
C PRO A 377 3.53 -11.35 14.34
N ASP A 378 2.22 -11.58 14.20
CA ASP A 378 1.42 -11.66 12.98
C ASP A 378 0.06 -11.02 13.34
N ARG A 379 -0.17 -9.78 12.90
CA ARG A 379 -1.29 -8.93 13.36
C ARG A 379 -2.61 -9.24 12.66
N ASP A 380 -2.55 -9.66 11.41
CA ASP A 380 -3.71 -9.91 10.57
C ASP A 380 -3.99 -11.42 10.37
N ASP A 381 -3.18 -12.28 11.01
CA ASP A 381 -3.25 -13.74 11.01
C ASP A 381 -3.15 -14.33 9.60
N ASP A 382 -2.38 -13.71 8.72
CA ASP A 382 -2.18 -14.15 7.33
C ASP A 382 -1.06 -15.21 7.19
N GLY A 383 -0.27 -15.41 8.25
CA GLY A 383 0.82 -16.37 8.35
C GLY A 383 2.22 -15.79 8.07
N PHE A 384 2.32 -14.49 7.80
CA PHE A 384 3.57 -13.74 7.71
C PHE A 384 3.80 -12.96 9.00
N GLU A 385 5.04 -12.99 9.51
CA GLU A 385 5.35 -12.17 10.69
C GLU A 385 5.43 -10.70 10.26
N ASP A 386 4.83 -9.77 11.01
CA ASP A 386 4.83 -8.31 10.77
C ASP A 386 6.21 -7.72 10.45
N ALA A 387 7.27 -8.35 10.97
CA ALA A 387 8.65 -7.91 10.75
C ALA A 387 9.17 -8.15 9.32
N ILE A 388 8.50 -9.01 8.56
CA ILE A 388 8.82 -9.36 7.18
C ILE A 388 7.67 -9.09 6.21
N ASP A 389 6.45 -8.92 6.74
CA ASP A 389 5.25 -8.57 6.00
C ASP A 389 5.28 -7.09 5.56
N LYS A 390 5.02 -6.86 4.27
CA LYS A 390 4.92 -5.53 3.66
C LYS A 390 3.57 -4.85 3.90
N PHE A 391 2.54 -5.63 4.17
CA PHE A 391 1.19 -5.18 4.48
C PHE A 391 0.72 -5.79 5.81
N PRO A 392 1.38 -5.50 6.94
CA PRO A 392 1.20 -6.19 8.24
C PRO A 392 -0.17 -5.96 8.94
N ASP A 393 -1.10 -5.31 8.25
CA ASP A 393 -2.46 -5.06 8.71
C ASP A 393 -3.50 -5.51 7.67
N ASP A 394 -3.07 -6.08 6.53
CA ASP A 394 -3.95 -6.50 5.44
C ASP A 394 -3.76 -7.99 5.08
N PRO A 395 -4.67 -8.87 5.55
CA PRO A 395 -4.48 -10.31 5.44
C PRO A 395 -4.65 -10.84 4.00
N ALA A 396 -4.85 -9.95 3.03
CA ALA A 396 -4.90 -10.27 1.62
C ALA A 396 -3.51 -10.32 0.97
N ALA A 397 -2.50 -9.61 1.48
CA ALA A 397 -1.20 -9.49 0.82
C ALA A 397 -0.06 -9.42 1.83
N ALA A 398 1.15 -9.82 1.43
CA ALA A 398 2.33 -9.74 2.30
C ALA A 398 3.64 -9.32 1.60
N ASN A 399 3.70 -9.40 0.27
CA ASN A 399 4.91 -9.17 -0.52
C ASN A 399 4.75 -7.91 -1.40
N ASP A 400 5.81 -7.11 -1.43
CA ASP A 400 6.01 -5.93 -2.27
C ASP A 400 7.53 -5.83 -2.49
N THR A 401 7.97 -6.19 -3.69
CA THR A 401 9.39 -6.39 -4.04
C THR A 401 10.09 -5.07 -4.38
N ASP A 402 9.42 -4.14 -5.04
CA ASP A 402 10.00 -2.88 -5.49
C ASP A 402 9.67 -1.68 -4.58
N GLY A 403 8.77 -1.86 -3.63
CA GLY A 403 8.46 -0.92 -2.57
C GLY A 403 7.51 0.19 -3.03
N ASP A 404 6.64 -0.09 -3.99
CA ASP A 404 5.70 0.89 -4.56
C ASP A 404 4.31 0.90 -3.89
N ASP A 405 4.15 0.10 -2.81
CA ASP A 405 2.92 -0.10 -2.04
C ASP A 405 1.81 -0.88 -2.78
N SER A 406 2.13 -1.53 -3.90
CA SER A 406 1.26 -2.46 -4.63
C SER A 406 1.73 -3.90 -4.39
N PRO A 407 0.85 -4.85 -4.02
CA PRO A 407 1.27 -6.22 -3.74
C PRO A 407 1.67 -7.01 -5.00
N ASP A 408 2.82 -7.69 -4.92
CA ASP A 408 3.33 -8.61 -5.97
C ASP A 408 2.35 -9.77 -6.25
N GLU A 409 1.70 -10.25 -5.19
CA GLU A 409 0.75 -11.36 -5.23
C GLU A 409 -0.26 -11.30 -4.07
N TRP A 410 -1.46 -11.82 -4.31
CA TRP A 410 -2.40 -12.09 -3.22
C TRP A 410 -1.99 -13.33 -2.44
N ASN A 411 -2.14 -13.28 -1.13
CA ASN A 411 -1.99 -14.43 -0.24
C ASN A 411 -2.89 -15.59 -0.67
N THR A 412 -2.50 -16.82 -0.29
CA THR A 412 -3.17 -18.03 -0.79
C THR A 412 -4.68 -18.02 -0.49
N GLY A 413 -5.48 -18.00 -1.55
CA GLY A 413 -6.94 -18.01 -1.47
C GLY A 413 -7.58 -16.65 -1.19
N LYS A 414 -6.80 -15.56 -1.29
CA LYS A 414 -7.24 -14.16 -1.18
C LYS A 414 -7.35 -13.51 -2.55
N SER A 415 -7.93 -12.31 -2.56
CA SER A 415 -8.15 -11.47 -3.73
C SER A 415 -8.26 -10.00 -3.31
N ALA A 416 -8.29 -9.09 -4.29
CA ALA A 416 -8.55 -7.66 -4.04
C ALA A 416 -9.84 -7.40 -3.22
N ALA A 417 -10.82 -8.30 -3.27
CA ALA A 417 -12.05 -8.17 -2.48
C ALA A 417 -11.84 -8.39 -0.98
N ASP A 418 -10.81 -9.15 -0.61
CA ASP A 418 -10.43 -9.49 0.76
C ASP A 418 -9.51 -8.44 1.39
N SER A 419 -8.96 -7.51 0.60
CA SER A 419 -8.13 -6.42 1.10
C SER A 419 -8.89 -5.56 2.11
N THR A 420 -8.25 -5.34 3.25
CA THR A 420 -8.76 -4.50 4.35
C THR A 420 -8.15 -3.10 4.36
N SER A 421 -7.13 -2.85 3.54
CA SER A 421 -6.52 -1.54 3.32
C SER A 421 -7.51 -0.50 2.80
N ILE A 422 -7.21 0.76 3.10
CA ILE A 422 -7.98 1.92 2.63
C ILE A 422 -7.00 2.94 2.03
N PRO A 423 -6.99 3.15 0.69
CA PRO A 423 -7.79 2.45 -0.33
C PRO A 423 -7.48 0.96 -0.40
N ARG A 424 -8.39 0.17 -1.00
CA ARG A 424 -8.16 -1.26 -1.24
C ARG A 424 -6.96 -1.43 -2.15
N LEU A 425 -6.11 -2.41 -1.84
CA LEU A 425 -4.97 -2.77 -2.68
C LEU A 425 -5.46 -3.34 -4.03
N TRP A 426 -4.65 -3.15 -5.08
CA TRP A 426 -4.77 -3.85 -6.35
C TRP A 426 -3.47 -4.63 -6.60
N LEU A 427 -3.53 -5.63 -7.48
CA LEU A 427 -2.34 -6.43 -7.76
C LEU A 427 -1.37 -5.64 -8.64
N ASP A 428 -0.09 -5.72 -8.34
CA ASP A 428 0.94 -5.09 -9.14
C ASP A 428 1.14 -5.80 -10.49
N GLY A 429 0.93 -5.06 -11.59
CA GLY A 429 1.20 -5.50 -12.96
C GLY A 429 2.70 -5.59 -13.28
N PHE A 430 3.54 -4.87 -12.54
CA PHE A 430 4.99 -4.81 -12.73
C PHE A 430 5.77 -4.98 -11.41
N PRO A 431 5.76 -6.17 -10.76
CA PRO A 431 6.29 -6.44 -9.40
C PRO A 431 7.79 -6.20 -9.15
N THR A 432 8.52 -5.67 -10.12
CA THR A 432 9.95 -5.40 -10.03
C THR A 432 10.33 -4.04 -10.59
N ASP A 433 9.34 -3.22 -10.95
CA ASP A 433 9.53 -1.90 -11.53
C ASP A 433 8.72 -0.85 -10.75
N PRO A 434 9.34 -0.13 -9.80
CA PRO A 434 8.61 0.77 -8.91
C PRO A 434 7.99 1.97 -9.64
N ALA A 435 8.29 2.16 -10.93
CA ALA A 435 7.77 3.24 -11.73
C ALA A 435 6.29 3.08 -12.08
N ALA A 436 5.74 1.87 -12.12
CA ALA A 436 4.35 1.64 -12.48
C ALA A 436 3.81 0.35 -11.86
N SER A 437 2.53 0.32 -11.50
CA SER A 437 1.86 -0.92 -11.02
C SER A 437 0.52 -1.25 -11.64
N LEU A 438 -0.10 -0.32 -12.36
CA LEU A 438 -1.42 -0.53 -12.95
C LEU A 438 -1.30 -1.01 -14.40
N ASP A 439 -1.93 -2.16 -14.68
CA ASP A 439 -2.07 -2.78 -16.00
C ASP A 439 -3.50 -3.36 -16.04
N SER A 440 -4.45 -2.58 -16.54
CA SER A 440 -5.89 -2.90 -16.41
C SER A 440 -6.33 -4.05 -17.30
N ASP A 441 -5.72 -4.21 -18.47
CA ASP A 441 -6.08 -5.21 -19.47
C ASP A 441 -5.12 -6.41 -19.54
N GLY A 442 -3.97 -6.32 -18.85
CA GLY A 442 -2.98 -7.38 -18.72
C GLY A 442 -2.09 -7.55 -19.94
N ASP A 443 -1.91 -6.51 -20.76
CA ASP A 443 -1.13 -6.56 -21.99
C ASP A 443 0.39 -6.36 -21.77
N GLY A 444 0.77 -5.94 -20.55
CA GLY A 444 2.15 -5.71 -20.13
C GLY A 444 2.66 -4.29 -20.40
N TYR A 445 1.79 -3.32 -20.67
CA TYR A 445 2.10 -1.90 -20.72
C TYR A 445 1.35 -1.15 -19.60
N PRO A 446 2.02 -0.25 -18.86
CA PRO A 446 1.37 0.44 -17.74
C PRO A 446 0.37 1.50 -18.19
N ASP A 447 -0.82 1.51 -17.55
CA ASP A 447 -1.84 2.54 -17.74
C ASP A 447 -1.33 3.94 -17.34
N GLU A 448 -0.54 4.01 -16.26
CA GLU A 448 0.01 5.24 -15.71
C GLU A 448 1.31 5.03 -14.93
N TRP A 449 2.06 6.11 -14.70
CA TRP A 449 3.23 6.10 -13.82
C TRP A 449 2.82 6.32 -12.37
N ASN A 450 3.45 5.59 -11.45
CA ASN A 450 3.34 5.78 -10.01
C ASN A 450 3.74 7.21 -9.59
N GLY A 451 3.26 7.65 -8.43
CA GLY A 451 3.27 9.05 -7.98
C GLY A 451 4.53 9.87 -8.28
N GLY A 452 4.48 10.68 -9.35
CA GLY A 452 5.54 11.59 -9.75
C GLY A 452 6.72 10.95 -10.50
N MET A 453 6.63 9.67 -10.82
CA MET A 453 7.59 8.94 -11.62
C MET A 453 7.38 9.18 -13.12
N THR A 454 8.37 8.78 -13.90
CA THR A 454 8.38 8.90 -15.36
C THR A 454 8.99 7.65 -15.97
N GLN A 455 8.91 7.51 -17.30
CA GLN A 455 9.66 6.49 -18.04
C GLN A 455 11.15 6.43 -17.67
N ASN A 456 11.76 7.55 -17.29
CA ASN A 456 13.17 7.54 -16.92
C ASN A 456 13.47 6.81 -15.61
N ASP A 457 12.46 6.67 -14.75
CA ASP A 457 12.57 6.01 -13.45
C ASP A 457 12.34 4.50 -13.55
N SER A 458 11.74 4.02 -14.66
CA SER A 458 11.55 2.59 -14.93
C SER A 458 12.86 1.80 -14.87
N THR A 459 12.83 0.70 -14.11
CA THR A 459 13.96 -0.22 -13.96
C THR A 459 13.94 -1.39 -14.93
N SER A 460 12.87 -1.54 -15.72
CA SER A 460 12.74 -2.53 -16.79
C SER A 460 13.74 -2.32 -17.93
N ASP A 461 14.07 -3.42 -18.63
CA ASP A 461 14.88 -3.41 -19.85
C ASP A 461 14.20 -4.22 -20.96
N PRO A 462 13.66 -3.56 -22.01
CA PRO A 462 13.64 -2.10 -22.22
C PRO A 462 12.79 -1.38 -21.15
N LYS A 463 13.01 -0.07 -21.01
CA LYS A 463 12.18 0.78 -20.12
C LYS A 463 10.72 0.69 -20.55
N LEU A 464 9.82 0.62 -19.56
CA LEU A 464 8.39 0.60 -19.82
C LEU A 464 7.94 1.86 -20.59
N ARG A 465 6.83 1.76 -21.31
CA ARG A 465 6.15 2.86 -21.99
C ARG A 465 4.69 2.79 -21.57
N LEU A 466 4.03 3.93 -21.40
CA LEU A 466 2.61 3.95 -21.08
C LEU A 466 1.80 3.30 -22.21
N ASP A 467 0.71 2.69 -21.79
CA ASP A 467 -0.34 2.21 -22.66
C ASP A 467 -1.24 3.38 -23.11
N ASP A 468 -1.32 3.60 -24.41
CA ASP A 468 -2.22 4.59 -25.00
C ASP A 468 -3.67 4.06 -25.08
N PHE A 469 -3.89 2.75 -24.87
CA PHE A 469 -5.17 2.05 -24.94
C PHE A 469 -5.41 1.10 -23.73
N PRO A 470 -5.43 1.60 -22.47
CA PRO A 470 -5.46 0.81 -21.23
C PRO A 470 -6.70 -0.09 -21.00
N ASP A 471 -7.68 -0.04 -21.90
CA ASP A 471 -8.88 -0.86 -21.86
C ASP A 471 -8.90 -1.94 -22.97
N ASP A 472 -7.86 -2.04 -23.81
CA ASP A 472 -7.82 -2.95 -24.96
C ASP A 472 -6.50 -3.73 -25.09
N PRO A 473 -6.49 -5.03 -24.72
CA PRO A 473 -5.24 -5.80 -24.65
C PRO A 473 -4.61 -6.08 -26.01
N ALA A 474 -5.30 -5.73 -27.11
CA ALA A 474 -4.81 -5.92 -28.45
C ALA A 474 -3.81 -4.85 -28.90
N ALA A 475 -3.83 -3.64 -28.34
CA ALA A 475 -3.02 -2.52 -28.81
C ALA A 475 -2.55 -1.64 -27.66
N SER A 476 -1.41 -0.97 -27.83
CA SER A 476 -0.87 -0.08 -26.79
C SER A 476 -0.17 1.19 -27.29
N LEU A 477 -0.03 1.37 -28.62
CA LEU A 477 0.78 2.42 -29.24
C LEU A 477 -0.05 3.35 -30.11
N ASP A 478 0.00 4.64 -29.79
CA ASP A 478 -0.52 5.75 -30.59
C ASP A 478 0.57 6.83 -30.71
N SER A 479 1.30 6.86 -31.83
CA SER A 479 2.46 7.75 -31.98
C SER A 479 2.10 9.21 -32.23
N ASP A 480 0.91 9.50 -32.78
CA ASP A 480 0.51 10.84 -33.17
C ASP A 480 -0.65 11.43 -32.34
N GLY A 481 -1.24 10.61 -31.48
CA GLY A 481 -2.26 10.99 -30.51
C GLY A 481 -3.66 11.10 -31.11
N ASP A 482 -3.94 10.44 -32.24
CA ASP A 482 -5.22 10.48 -32.91
C ASP A 482 -6.26 9.47 -32.37
N THR A 483 -5.88 8.67 -31.37
CA THR A 483 -6.66 7.63 -30.68
C THR A 483 -6.92 6.37 -31.51
N ILE A 484 -6.09 6.11 -32.51
CA ILE A 484 -6.14 4.91 -33.35
C ILE A 484 -4.78 4.22 -33.29
N PRO A 485 -4.72 2.90 -33.08
CA PRO A 485 -3.46 2.22 -32.80
C PRO A 485 -2.57 2.09 -34.05
N ASP A 486 -1.29 2.39 -33.88
CA ASP A 486 -0.26 2.23 -34.93
C ASP A 486 -0.10 0.74 -35.34
N GLU A 487 -0.13 -0.15 -34.35
CA GLU A 487 0.10 -1.58 -34.52
C GLU A 487 -0.59 -2.42 -33.43
N TRP A 488 -0.77 -3.71 -33.73
CA TRP A 488 -1.22 -4.68 -32.74
C TRP A 488 -0.07 -5.14 -31.86
N ASN A 489 -0.34 -5.34 -30.57
CA ASN A 489 0.55 -5.95 -29.60
C ASN A 489 1.07 -7.33 -30.08
N PRO A 490 2.24 -7.79 -29.63
CA PRO A 490 2.82 -9.05 -30.10
C PRO A 490 1.88 -10.26 -29.97
N ASN A 491 1.63 -10.94 -31.10
CA ASN A 491 0.69 -12.06 -31.24
C ASN A 491 -0.80 -11.70 -31.15
N MET A 492 -1.15 -10.41 -31.18
CA MET A 492 -2.52 -9.92 -31.29
C MET A 492 -2.89 -9.57 -32.72
N SER A 493 -4.17 -9.32 -32.93
CA SER A 493 -4.80 -8.93 -34.21
C SER A 493 -6.10 -8.20 -33.92
N GLU A 494 -6.75 -7.64 -34.94
CA GLU A 494 -8.07 -7.00 -34.83
C GLU A 494 -9.11 -7.90 -34.12
N ALA A 495 -9.05 -9.22 -34.35
CA ALA A 495 -9.97 -10.17 -33.70
C ALA A 495 -9.78 -10.28 -32.19
N ASN A 496 -8.69 -9.76 -31.64
CA ASN A 496 -8.39 -9.72 -30.22
C ASN A 496 -8.86 -8.42 -29.55
N SER A 497 -9.16 -7.37 -30.33
CA SER A 497 -9.60 -6.10 -29.78
C SER A 497 -10.93 -6.26 -29.04
N THR A 498 -10.98 -5.74 -27.82
CA THR A 498 -12.20 -5.78 -26.99
C THR A 498 -13.07 -4.54 -27.16
N THR A 499 -12.49 -3.45 -27.69
CA THR A 499 -13.16 -2.17 -27.92
C THR A 499 -13.52 -1.93 -29.40
N GLY A 500 -13.03 -2.79 -30.31
CA GLY A 500 -13.31 -2.73 -31.74
C GLY A 500 -12.41 -1.75 -32.50
N LEU A 501 -11.16 -1.60 -32.06
CA LEU A 501 -10.14 -0.80 -32.72
C LEU A 501 -9.81 -1.37 -34.11
N ILE A 502 -9.30 -0.50 -34.97
CA ILE A 502 -8.71 -0.81 -36.27
C ILE A 502 -7.32 -0.16 -36.30
N LEU A 503 -6.40 -0.66 -37.12
CA LEU A 503 -5.08 -0.03 -37.22
C LEU A 503 -5.14 1.27 -38.00
N ASP A 504 -4.28 2.19 -37.59
CA ASP A 504 -4.00 3.42 -38.30
C ASP A 504 -3.19 3.14 -39.58
N ALA A 505 -3.71 3.59 -40.73
CA ALA A 505 -2.98 3.54 -41.99
C ALA A 505 -1.85 4.59 -42.09
N PHE A 506 -1.91 5.66 -41.28
CA PHE A 506 -0.96 6.77 -41.26
C PHE A 506 -0.46 7.09 -39.83
N PRO A 507 0.27 6.16 -39.18
CA PRO A 507 0.61 6.19 -37.73
C PRO A 507 1.51 7.35 -37.25
N LEU A 508 1.82 8.31 -38.11
CA LEU A 508 2.64 9.48 -37.78
C LEU A 508 1.96 10.80 -38.22
N ASP A 509 0.73 10.73 -38.73
CA ASP A 509 -0.02 11.85 -39.25
C ASP A 509 -1.43 11.93 -38.62
N PRO A 510 -1.60 12.76 -37.57
CA PRO A 510 -2.84 12.78 -36.79
C PRO A 510 -4.03 13.34 -37.58
N ALA A 511 -3.79 13.83 -38.80
CA ALA A 511 -4.83 14.35 -39.66
C ALA A 511 -5.66 13.25 -40.32
N ALA A 512 -5.16 12.02 -40.46
CA ALA A 512 -5.88 10.96 -41.17
C ALA A 512 -5.49 9.56 -40.69
N CYS A 513 -6.43 8.61 -40.76
CA CYS A 513 -6.20 7.24 -40.30
C CYS A 513 -6.72 6.11 -41.21
N LEU A 514 -7.54 6.44 -42.20
CA LEU A 514 -8.24 5.47 -43.04
C LEU A 514 -7.69 5.47 -44.46
N ASP A 515 -7.33 4.30 -44.96
CA ASP A 515 -6.93 4.02 -46.34
C ASP A 515 -7.55 2.66 -46.70
N SER A 516 -8.73 2.68 -47.32
CA SER A 516 -9.54 1.48 -47.54
C SER A 516 -8.97 0.55 -48.61
N ASP A 517 -8.21 1.08 -49.56
CA ASP A 517 -7.66 0.31 -50.67
C ASP A 517 -6.12 0.15 -50.63
N GLY A 518 -5.45 0.85 -49.71
CA GLY A 518 -4.04 0.73 -49.42
C GLY A 518 -3.15 1.47 -50.42
N ASP A 519 -3.66 2.51 -51.07
CA ASP A 519 -2.92 3.26 -52.10
C ASP A 519 -2.04 4.38 -51.53
N GLY A 520 -2.14 4.65 -50.21
CA GLY A 520 -1.38 5.65 -49.49
C GLY A 520 -2.01 7.05 -49.49
N PHE A 521 -3.26 7.19 -49.93
CA PHE A 521 -4.05 8.41 -49.80
C PHE A 521 -5.23 8.19 -48.83
N PRO A 522 -5.46 9.12 -47.89
CA PRO A 522 -6.53 8.94 -46.92
C PRO A 522 -7.93 9.09 -47.53
N ASP A 523 -8.83 8.14 -47.23
CA ASP A 523 -10.26 8.19 -47.61
C ASP A 523 -10.94 9.50 -47.17
N ARG A 524 -10.51 10.02 -46.01
CA ARG A 524 -11.00 11.27 -45.40
C ARG A 524 -10.06 11.75 -44.30
N TRP A 525 -10.19 13.03 -43.95
CA TRP A 525 -9.58 13.60 -42.75
C TRP A 525 -10.28 13.14 -41.46
N ASN A 526 -9.50 13.04 -40.38
CA ASN A 526 -9.97 12.83 -39.02
C ASN A 526 -10.91 13.95 -38.57
N PRO A 527 -11.85 13.68 -37.64
CA PRO A 527 -12.84 14.68 -37.22
C PRO A 527 -12.23 16.00 -36.75
N GLY A 528 -12.51 17.08 -37.49
CA GLY A 528 -12.01 18.42 -37.18
C GLY A 528 -10.64 18.74 -37.74
N MET A 529 -10.01 17.79 -38.44
CA MET A 529 -8.76 17.97 -39.16
C MET A 529 -8.99 18.34 -40.62
N SER A 530 -7.92 18.80 -41.26
CA SER A 530 -7.88 19.23 -42.66
C SER A 530 -6.51 18.97 -43.26
N LYS A 531 -6.37 19.23 -44.56
CA LYS A 531 -5.09 19.13 -45.27
C LYS A 531 -3.98 19.98 -44.63
N GLU A 532 -4.35 21.13 -44.06
CA GLU A 532 -3.42 22.03 -43.40
C GLU A 532 -2.83 21.46 -42.09
N ASP A 533 -3.47 20.44 -41.52
CA ASP A 533 -3.07 19.79 -40.28
C ASP A 533 -2.14 18.58 -40.52
N SER A 534 -2.02 18.12 -41.77
CA SER A 534 -1.17 16.98 -42.13
C SER A 534 0.30 17.24 -41.82
N THR A 535 0.92 16.32 -41.08
CA THR A 535 2.34 16.36 -40.70
C THR A 535 3.25 15.67 -41.72
N SER A 536 2.67 14.91 -42.65
CA SER A 536 3.37 14.22 -43.72
C SER A 536 4.15 15.17 -44.64
N VAL A 537 5.23 14.64 -45.24
CA VAL A 537 6.05 15.38 -46.19
C VAL A 537 6.20 14.58 -47.48
N PRO A 538 5.52 15.00 -48.59
CA PRO A 538 4.60 16.14 -48.69
C PRO A 538 3.30 15.94 -47.88
N PRO A 539 2.55 17.02 -47.57
CA PRO A 539 1.25 16.90 -46.90
C PRO A 539 0.31 15.99 -47.67
N LEU A 540 -0.45 15.16 -46.95
CA LEU A 540 -1.43 14.27 -47.53
C LEU A 540 -2.50 15.05 -48.32
N ARG A 541 -3.20 14.33 -49.19
CA ARG A 541 -4.43 14.79 -49.85
C ARG A 541 -5.46 13.68 -49.70
N THR A 542 -6.74 14.02 -49.68
CA THR A 542 -7.80 13.00 -49.67
C THR A 542 -7.79 12.20 -50.95
N ASP A 543 -8.18 10.94 -50.83
CA ASP A 543 -8.51 10.07 -51.94
C ASP A 543 -9.94 10.35 -52.40
N ASP A 544 -10.09 10.79 -53.66
CA ASP A 544 -11.40 11.02 -54.26
C ASP A 544 -12.07 9.71 -54.75
N LEU A 545 -11.30 8.61 -54.84
CA LEU A 545 -11.69 7.29 -55.32
C LEU A 545 -11.30 6.14 -54.33
N PRO A 546 -11.78 6.18 -53.07
CA PRO A 546 -11.30 5.39 -51.92
C PRO A 546 -11.57 3.87 -51.95
N LEU A 547 -11.94 3.33 -53.10
CA LEU A 547 -12.22 1.91 -53.29
C LEU A 547 -11.37 1.30 -54.41
N ASP A 548 -10.54 2.09 -55.09
CA ASP A 548 -9.74 1.65 -56.22
C ASP A 548 -8.27 2.07 -56.09
N PRO A 549 -7.38 1.13 -55.73
CA PRO A 549 -5.99 1.46 -55.41
C PRO A 549 -5.19 1.91 -56.64
N ALA A 550 -5.77 1.84 -57.85
CA ALA A 550 -5.13 2.30 -59.06
C ALA A 550 -5.20 3.82 -59.25
N ALA A 551 -6.14 4.54 -58.62
CA ALA A 551 -6.31 5.97 -58.82
C ALA A 551 -6.89 6.69 -57.61
N SER A 552 -6.46 7.93 -57.37
CA SER A 552 -6.82 8.71 -56.18
C SER A 552 -7.35 10.12 -56.44
N THR A 553 -7.47 10.56 -57.70
CA THR A 553 -7.76 11.95 -58.06
C THR A 553 -8.91 12.01 -59.06
N ASP A 554 -9.95 12.78 -58.72
CA ASP A 554 -11.14 13.06 -59.53
C ASP A 554 -11.54 14.52 -59.31
N THR A 555 -11.07 15.42 -60.18
CA THR A 555 -11.15 16.87 -59.96
C THR A 555 -12.58 17.39 -60.03
N ASP A 556 -13.44 16.80 -60.86
CA ASP A 556 -14.80 17.27 -61.08
C ASP A 556 -15.89 16.46 -60.35
N GLY A 557 -15.50 15.33 -59.76
CA GLY A 557 -16.33 14.47 -58.93
C GLY A 557 -17.32 13.63 -59.73
N ASP A 558 -17.00 13.27 -60.97
CA ASP A 558 -17.86 12.44 -61.83
C ASP A 558 -17.70 10.93 -61.60
N GLY A 559 -16.70 10.52 -60.82
CA GLY A 559 -16.36 9.14 -60.50
C GLY A 559 -15.35 8.50 -61.45
N HIS A 560 -14.70 9.26 -62.31
CA HIS A 560 -13.64 8.82 -63.21
C HIS A 560 -12.30 9.50 -62.87
N PRO A 561 -11.18 8.75 -62.87
CA PRO A 561 -9.89 9.31 -62.48
C PRO A 561 -9.27 10.23 -63.53
N ASP A 562 -8.78 11.39 -63.09
CA ASP A 562 -7.98 12.32 -63.90
C ASP A 562 -6.69 11.66 -64.43
N GLU A 563 -6.06 10.85 -63.57
CA GLU A 563 -4.83 10.11 -63.83
C GLU A 563 -4.74 8.84 -62.98
N TRP A 564 -3.92 7.88 -63.42
CA TRP A 564 -3.56 6.71 -62.60
C TRP A 564 -2.47 7.06 -61.60
N ASN A 565 -2.53 6.45 -60.41
CA ASN A 565 -1.47 6.53 -59.40
C ASN A 565 -0.11 6.07 -59.97
N GLU A 566 1.00 6.50 -59.36
CA GLU A 566 2.34 6.25 -59.91
C GLU A 566 2.61 4.75 -60.12
N GLY A 567 2.86 4.37 -61.39
CA GLY A 567 3.13 2.98 -61.77
C GLY A 567 1.88 2.11 -61.96
N MET A 568 0.68 2.67 -61.80
CA MET A 568 -0.60 2.01 -62.06
C MET A 568 -1.10 2.26 -63.49
N SER A 569 -2.12 1.51 -63.88
CA SER A 569 -2.81 1.59 -65.17
C SER A 569 -4.23 1.07 -65.03
N GLU A 570 -5.04 1.20 -66.07
CA GLU A 570 -6.40 0.64 -66.11
C GLU A 570 -6.46 -0.85 -65.75
N ALA A 571 -5.43 -1.63 -66.12
CA ALA A 571 -5.36 -3.06 -65.79
C ALA A 571 -5.21 -3.34 -64.28
N ASN A 572 -4.88 -2.33 -63.48
CA ASN A 572 -4.76 -2.40 -62.04
C ASN A 572 -6.06 -2.05 -61.31
N SER A 573 -7.03 -1.44 -62.00
CA SER A 573 -8.29 -1.02 -61.40
C SER A 573 -9.08 -2.22 -60.87
N THR A 574 -9.51 -2.14 -59.61
CA THR A 574 -10.33 -3.17 -58.95
C THR A 574 -11.82 -2.92 -59.14
N THR A 575 -12.20 -1.69 -59.48
CA THR A 575 -13.60 -1.28 -59.67
C THR A 575 -14.00 -1.11 -61.14
N GLY A 576 -13.03 -1.20 -62.08
CA GLY A 576 -13.26 -1.12 -63.52
C GLY A 576 -13.35 0.30 -64.06
N LEU A 577 -12.62 1.23 -63.43
CA LEU A 577 -12.49 2.62 -63.85
C LEU A 577 -11.73 2.72 -65.18
N HIS A 578 -11.95 3.84 -65.88
CA HIS A 578 -11.17 4.30 -67.03
C HIS A 578 -10.82 5.77 -66.80
N LEU A 579 -9.74 6.25 -67.44
CA LEU A 579 -9.32 7.65 -67.32
C LEU A 579 -10.39 8.60 -67.82
N ASP A 580 -10.54 9.71 -67.11
CA ASP A 580 -11.34 10.83 -67.54
C ASP A 580 -10.63 11.62 -68.65
N MET A 581 -11.29 11.70 -69.80
CA MET A 581 -10.82 12.45 -70.96
C MET A 581 -11.13 13.96 -70.86
N TRP A 582 -12.00 14.37 -69.94
CA TRP A 582 -12.30 15.76 -69.59
C TRP A 582 -12.29 16.04 -68.07
N PRO A 583 -11.12 15.99 -67.39
CA PRO A 583 -10.96 16.10 -65.91
C PRO A 583 -11.56 17.34 -65.21
N ASP A 584 -12.02 18.34 -65.96
CA ASP A 584 -12.59 19.58 -65.44
C ASP A 584 -14.10 19.72 -65.80
N ASP A 585 -14.71 18.70 -66.42
CA ASP A 585 -16.07 18.73 -66.97
C ASP A 585 -16.89 17.47 -66.65
N VAL A 586 -17.57 17.56 -65.50
CA VAL A 586 -18.43 16.53 -64.90
C VAL A 586 -19.51 15.95 -65.84
N ALA A 587 -19.74 16.56 -67.00
CA ALA A 587 -20.74 16.12 -67.96
C ALA A 587 -20.33 14.83 -68.69
N ALA A 588 -19.05 14.58 -68.93
CA ALA A 588 -18.59 13.45 -69.74
C ALA A 588 -17.14 13.03 -69.43
N SER A 589 -16.88 11.72 -69.47
CA SER A 589 -15.54 11.17 -69.20
C SER A 589 -14.94 10.24 -70.27
N LEU A 590 -15.76 9.68 -71.16
CA LEU A 590 -15.35 8.60 -72.07
C LEU A 590 -15.20 9.08 -73.52
N ASP A 591 -14.04 8.79 -74.11
CA ASP A 591 -13.70 8.97 -75.53
C ASP A 591 -13.03 7.66 -76.01
N SER A 592 -13.81 6.75 -76.59
CA SER A 592 -13.32 5.39 -76.89
C SER A 592 -12.34 5.35 -78.07
N ASP A 593 -12.44 6.30 -79.01
CA ASP A 593 -11.63 6.32 -80.22
C ASP A 593 -10.58 7.44 -80.24
N GLY A 594 -10.64 8.37 -79.27
CA GLY A 594 -9.66 9.41 -79.02
C GLY A 594 -9.81 10.61 -79.96
N ASP A 595 -11.00 10.85 -80.51
CA ASP A 595 -11.26 11.91 -81.47
C ASP A 595 -11.57 13.28 -80.81
N GLY A 596 -11.73 13.30 -79.49
CA GLY A 596 -12.01 14.48 -78.69
C GLY A 596 -13.48 14.82 -78.53
N PHE A 597 -14.41 13.93 -78.87
CA PHE A 597 -15.85 14.04 -78.63
C PHE A 597 -16.32 12.94 -77.65
N PRO A 598 -17.20 13.26 -76.67
CA PRO A 598 -17.66 12.25 -75.74
C PRO A 598 -18.58 11.19 -76.37
N ASP A 599 -18.30 9.91 -76.10
CA ASP A 599 -19.17 8.80 -76.50
C ASP A 599 -20.60 8.94 -75.94
N ARG A 600 -20.71 9.53 -74.74
CA ARG A 600 -21.97 9.68 -74.00
C ARG A 600 -21.83 10.70 -72.86
N TRP A 601 -22.97 11.20 -72.38
CA TRP A 601 -23.04 11.93 -71.12
C TRP A 601 -22.93 10.98 -69.92
N ASN A 602 -22.27 11.45 -68.87
CA ASN A 602 -22.20 10.77 -67.59
C ASN A 602 -23.60 10.59 -66.98
N PRO A 603 -23.80 9.60 -66.09
CA PRO A 603 -25.11 9.29 -65.52
C PRO A 603 -25.82 10.51 -64.92
N GLY A 604 -26.96 10.88 -65.51
CA GLY A 604 -27.78 12.01 -65.05
C GLY A 604 -27.32 13.39 -65.53
N LYS A 605 -26.32 13.45 -66.42
CA LYS A 605 -25.81 14.68 -67.04
C LYS A 605 -26.36 14.88 -68.45
N SER A 606 -26.12 16.06 -68.99
CA SER A 606 -26.54 16.52 -70.31
C SER A 606 -25.59 17.60 -70.85
N ALA A 607 -25.78 18.00 -72.11
CA ALA A 607 -25.03 19.11 -72.71
C ALA A 607 -25.15 20.42 -71.92
N GLU A 608 -26.27 20.62 -71.20
CA GLU A 608 -26.48 21.76 -70.33
C GLU A 608 -25.52 21.80 -69.13
N ASP A 609 -25.04 20.64 -68.68
CA ASP A 609 -24.15 20.51 -67.54
C ASP A 609 -22.67 20.72 -67.91
N SER A 610 -22.32 20.66 -69.21
CA SER A 610 -20.94 20.85 -69.67
C SER A 610 -20.38 22.23 -69.31
N THR A 611 -19.22 22.22 -68.67
CA THR A 611 -18.43 23.39 -68.25
C THR A 611 -17.39 23.79 -69.29
N THR A 612 -17.03 22.89 -70.21
CA THR A 612 -16.09 23.13 -71.30
C THR A 612 -16.57 24.27 -72.21
N VAL A 613 -15.63 25.06 -72.74
CA VAL A 613 -15.93 26.17 -73.65
C VAL A 613 -15.19 26.00 -74.98
N PRO A 614 -15.89 25.79 -76.11
CA PRO A 614 -17.35 25.60 -76.22
C PRO A 614 -17.84 24.32 -75.54
N LYS A 615 -19.14 24.26 -75.21
CA LYS A 615 -19.75 23.09 -74.58
C LYS A 615 -19.50 21.83 -75.40
N LEU A 616 -19.26 20.72 -74.70
CA LEU A 616 -19.10 19.41 -75.32
C LEU A 616 -20.34 19.05 -76.14
N VAL A 617 -20.13 18.25 -77.18
CA VAL A 617 -21.16 17.69 -78.06
C VAL A 617 -20.85 16.21 -78.17
N LEU A 618 -21.86 15.35 -78.01
CA LEU A 618 -21.65 13.91 -78.09
C LEU A 618 -21.16 13.48 -79.46
N ASP A 619 -20.36 12.42 -79.43
CA ASP A 619 -20.01 11.62 -80.57
C ASP A 619 -21.21 10.71 -80.95
N GLU A 620 -21.74 10.92 -82.15
CA GLU A 620 -22.79 10.07 -82.72
C GLU A 620 -22.22 8.83 -83.45
N VAL A 621 -20.90 8.71 -83.57
CA VAL A 621 -20.13 7.61 -84.18
C VAL A 621 -18.97 7.13 -83.25
N PRO A 622 -19.26 6.71 -82.00
CA PRO A 622 -18.31 6.57 -80.87
C PRO A 622 -17.23 5.47 -80.96
N LEU A 623 -16.99 4.91 -82.14
CA LEU A 623 -15.99 3.86 -82.39
C LEU A 623 -15.16 4.14 -83.65
N ASP A 624 -15.31 5.32 -84.25
CA ASP A 624 -14.64 5.70 -85.48
C ASP A 624 -14.01 7.10 -85.35
N PRO A 625 -12.70 7.20 -85.11
CA PRO A 625 -12.05 8.47 -84.81
C PRO A 625 -12.03 9.44 -86.00
N ALA A 626 -12.45 8.97 -87.18
CA ALA A 626 -12.53 9.79 -88.37
C ALA A 626 -13.75 10.71 -88.38
N ALA A 627 -14.82 10.45 -87.62
CA ALA A 627 -16.04 11.27 -87.65
C ALA A 627 -16.85 11.20 -86.36
N SER A 628 -17.49 12.32 -85.98
CA SER A 628 -18.29 12.38 -84.74
C SER A 628 -19.75 12.86 -84.86
N MET A 629 -20.20 13.30 -86.05
CA MET A 629 -21.55 13.86 -86.23
C MET A 629 -22.41 13.02 -87.17
N ASP A 630 -23.59 12.61 -86.72
CA ASP A 630 -24.67 11.99 -87.51
C ASP A 630 -26.02 12.59 -87.06
N THR A 631 -26.40 13.72 -87.66
CA THR A 631 -27.60 14.47 -87.24
C THR A 631 -28.89 13.80 -87.72
N ASP A 632 -28.85 12.93 -88.73
CA ASP A 632 -30.03 12.25 -89.27
C ASP A 632 -30.22 10.81 -88.75
N GLY A 633 -29.23 10.30 -88.02
CA GLY A 633 -29.24 9.03 -87.31
C GLY A 633 -29.27 7.83 -88.26
N ASP A 634 -28.77 7.99 -89.49
CA ASP A 634 -28.76 6.94 -90.50
C ASP A 634 -27.56 5.98 -90.37
N GLY A 635 -26.65 6.28 -89.45
CA GLY A 635 -25.43 5.51 -89.15
C GLY A 635 -24.26 5.89 -90.04
N TYR A 636 -24.34 6.99 -90.80
CA TYR A 636 -23.24 7.57 -91.57
C TYR A 636 -22.95 8.99 -91.10
N PRO A 637 -21.68 9.41 -91.09
CA PRO A 637 -21.34 10.73 -90.61
C PRO A 637 -21.75 11.82 -91.61
N ASP A 638 -22.30 12.92 -91.10
CA ASP A 638 -22.60 14.12 -91.88
C ASP A 638 -21.33 14.76 -92.46
N GLU A 639 -20.24 14.73 -91.69
CA GLU A 639 -18.92 15.22 -92.06
C GLU A 639 -17.80 14.50 -91.31
N TRP A 640 -16.59 14.52 -91.88
CA TRP A 640 -15.38 13.97 -91.26
C TRP A 640 -14.77 14.98 -90.27
N ASN A 641 -14.19 14.46 -89.19
CA ASN A 641 -13.44 15.25 -88.21
C ASN A 641 -12.32 16.07 -88.87
N PRO A 642 -11.91 17.22 -88.29
CA PRO A 642 -10.96 18.12 -88.93
C PRO A 642 -9.63 17.44 -89.35
N GLY A 643 -9.44 17.28 -90.65
CA GLY A 643 -8.23 16.67 -91.23
C GLY A 643 -8.34 15.17 -91.52
N MET A 644 -9.49 14.55 -91.25
CA MET A 644 -9.79 13.15 -91.52
C MET A 644 -10.57 12.97 -92.83
N SER A 645 -10.69 11.72 -93.28
CA SER A 645 -11.42 11.30 -94.48
C SER A 645 -11.94 9.86 -94.36
N ALA A 646 -12.71 9.42 -95.35
CA ALA A 646 -13.16 8.01 -95.44
C ALA A 646 -12.01 6.98 -95.44
N GLU A 647 -10.78 7.39 -95.78
CA GLU A 647 -9.61 6.51 -95.75
C GLU A 647 -9.07 6.28 -94.34
N ASP A 648 -9.47 7.13 -93.39
CA ASP A 648 -9.06 7.10 -91.99
C ASP A 648 -10.09 6.37 -91.11
N SER A 649 -11.27 6.02 -91.66
CA SER A 649 -12.36 5.32 -90.97
C SER A 649 -11.92 3.94 -90.47
N THR A 650 -12.16 3.67 -89.18
CA THR A 650 -11.88 2.36 -88.55
C THR A 650 -13.10 1.44 -88.48
N SER A 651 -14.27 1.92 -88.91
CA SER A 651 -15.50 1.12 -88.99
C SER A 651 -15.39 -0.06 -89.95
N ASP A 652 -16.08 -1.17 -89.64
CA ASP A 652 -16.23 -2.33 -90.54
C ASP A 652 -17.72 -2.60 -90.84
N PRO A 653 -18.21 -2.34 -92.07
CA PRO A 653 -17.47 -1.79 -93.21
C PRO A 653 -17.10 -0.30 -93.01
N PRO A 654 -16.08 0.22 -93.72
CA PRO A 654 -15.69 1.63 -93.62
C PRO A 654 -16.87 2.54 -93.96
N LEU A 655 -17.04 3.62 -93.18
CA LEU A 655 -18.03 4.65 -93.45
C LEU A 655 -17.66 5.36 -94.76
N VAL A 656 -18.63 5.56 -95.67
CA VAL A 656 -18.38 6.00 -97.06
C VAL A 656 -18.99 7.35 -97.37
#